data_AF-A0AAV1K473-F1
#
_entry.id   AF-A0AAV1K473-F1
#
_cell.length_a   1.000
_cell.length_b   1.000
_cell.length_c   1.000
_cell.angle_alpha   90.00
_cell.angle_beta   90.00
_cell.angle_gamma   90.00
#
_symmetry.space_group_name_H-M   'P 1'
#
loop_
_entity.id
_entity.type
_entity.pdbx_description
1 polymer ?
#
loop_
_entity_poly.entity_id
_entity_poly.type
_entity_poly.pdbx_seq_one_letter_code
_entity_poly.pdbx_strand_id
1 'polypeptide(L)'
;MYIPHPSTEVLDDIRNILSSLPHPILVMGDFNAQHSMWGSSKSDHYGARILDILDDNNLCLLNSGCPTRRTQPHEGISAPDLTLCSPSLAPTLNWWPLSSSYGSDHFPLIISFPQKIGEKMSKAPPRLKYRLKDANWSLFRDKVQQNLSTIPPLNDNNNHLCAEAFTRALLQAAEEVFPIKNNSGNGYIPSPPWWDSECSAAIAERKIAEKNYRKNSTTQNFNILCNLITKTRKLLKQKRFNGWKSFCASISPDISPSEVWQNIRRFRSAFKPPRSPFMDSSTVDLFLDKLAPPFVPSIDNISSDPQPSLLSQHDSSDSFISFSLSELKGVLSKLRDSAPGCDGIPYSFLQNLNDSCLSYFLSLINSILRSGNIPPSWKIHEVIPIHKPDKPINDPSSYRPIALASVISKISEHLVKNRLEWFIESKGLLSPNQFGFRKGRSTMDSLSIFMTDLRLAFSYNKFVLAAFLDVSAAYDNVNLSILKQKMINLDIPQIFIRFTINLLSGRMLKVISEDSYQSRIAWKGIPQGSVLSPLIYNIYSHDLEASLKGKVSTLQYADDLLLYVSGDSVDNMSDTMTYSLKLLKVWLDNNCLNLSVPKSSIVLFSRMRLPPPVSVFYNNIRVPVKSEATFLGVILDSRLTGIPHCYYISAKCEKILNILRCLSGVWWGAHPFSLKLLYNALIRSILDYGTFILEPCNAVALHKLDIIQSKALRIIAGAMRSSPINALQVECSEAPLHLRRQFLCDRFLFRAFEVYNHPLYSRLRSLLECMDYPYWAHKSPPCLIVSFQKFLALQAPTHRSQFLPIFCVNYDALILKPSILFDFGVCKQDPSANAKFIDIVDSDSRWKHCHLIFSDSSKPGSEECVGVGVFHQQFGIVQKIKLPPETSVFTGECFGLLKSLEYILIMKLKNSIIFTDAKSALQALERFPFSSNRNNHPVIIACRDLLYQCCIKNYTVSFAWIPGHSGIFGNTKADSLAKAAVNDGDLVPYKNFCCDLALLPKSQLLNSWTHIWRSSSQTIGRYYSTIQVDIPPKPWFSNLTFGKAITSTLIRMRLGHACIPLHLARLKLLPSNICECGNDVGDFNHIFFACPRHDRSAFISSLLSIKIPFPTSISVLLSYVNIDVYRILASFIFHNNIKL
;
A
#
# COMPACT_ATOMS: atom_id res chain seq x y z
N MET A 1 -0.14 -35.84 -24.89
CA MET A 1 -1.17 -36.04 -25.91
C MET A 1 -2.42 -36.60 -25.25
N TYR A 2 -3.61 -36.23 -25.72
CA TYR A 2 -4.87 -36.77 -25.23
C TYR A 2 -5.72 -37.15 -26.43
N ILE A 3 -5.94 -38.45 -26.64
CA ILE A 3 -6.63 -39.01 -27.79
C ILE A 3 -7.86 -39.76 -27.27
N PRO A 4 -8.99 -39.08 -27.03
CA PRO A 4 -10.17 -39.71 -26.47
C PRO A 4 -10.82 -40.73 -27.42
N HIS A 5 -10.70 -40.50 -28.73
CA HIS A 5 -11.22 -41.39 -29.78
C HIS A 5 -10.15 -41.51 -30.89
N PRO A 6 -9.35 -42.58 -30.90
CA PRO A 6 -8.38 -42.77 -31.96
C PRO A 6 -9.09 -42.95 -33.31
N SER A 7 -8.65 -42.20 -34.32
CA SER A 7 -9.05 -42.35 -35.72
C SER A 7 -7.80 -42.39 -36.59
N THR A 8 -7.93 -42.92 -37.80
CA THR A 8 -6.82 -43.00 -38.76
C THR A 8 -6.23 -41.63 -39.07
N GLU A 9 -7.07 -40.61 -39.31
CA GLU A 9 -6.65 -39.23 -39.57
C GLU A 9 -5.84 -38.63 -38.41
N VAL A 10 -6.30 -38.82 -37.17
CA VAL A 10 -5.62 -38.30 -35.97
C VAL A 10 -4.25 -38.94 -35.77
N LEU A 11 -4.13 -40.24 -36.06
CA LEU A 11 -2.85 -40.95 -35.96
C LEU A 11 -1.86 -40.51 -37.06
N ASP A 12 -2.34 -40.20 -38.26
CA ASP A 12 -1.52 -39.64 -39.34
C ASP A 12 -1.03 -38.22 -39.03
N ASP A 13 -1.86 -37.38 -38.42
CA ASP A 13 -1.44 -36.08 -37.89
C ASP A 13 -0.36 -36.23 -36.81
N ILE A 14 -0.51 -37.20 -35.90
CA ILE A 14 0.49 -37.48 -34.87
C ILE A 14 1.81 -37.93 -35.50
N ARG A 15 1.77 -38.80 -36.51
CA ARG A 15 2.96 -39.22 -37.26
C ARG A 15 3.70 -38.02 -37.84
N ASN A 16 2.99 -37.07 -38.44
CA ASN A 16 3.55 -35.84 -39.01
C ASN A 16 4.08 -34.87 -37.95
N ILE A 17 3.38 -34.76 -36.81
CA ILE A 17 3.84 -33.93 -35.69
C ILE A 17 5.14 -34.50 -35.13
N LEU A 18 5.20 -35.80 -34.85
CA LEU A 18 6.38 -36.43 -34.27
C LEU A 18 7.62 -36.33 -35.18
N SER A 19 7.43 -36.46 -36.50
CA SER A 19 8.53 -36.31 -37.47
C SER A 19 9.04 -34.87 -37.59
N SER A 20 8.20 -33.87 -37.33
CA SER A 20 8.57 -32.45 -37.38
C SER A 20 9.30 -31.94 -36.11
N LEU A 21 9.32 -32.72 -35.03
CA LEU A 21 9.87 -32.27 -33.74
C LEU A 21 11.38 -32.48 -33.62
N PRO A 22 12.13 -31.53 -33.03
CA PRO A 22 13.55 -31.68 -32.80
C PRO A 22 13.84 -32.71 -31.69
N HIS A 23 14.74 -33.66 -31.96
CA HIS A 23 15.17 -34.69 -31.02
C HIS A 23 16.27 -34.17 -30.05
N PRO A 24 16.39 -34.71 -28.82
CA PRO A 24 15.59 -35.79 -28.25
C PRO A 24 14.21 -35.34 -27.76
N ILE A 25 13.20 -36.19 -27.94
CA ILE A 25 11.82 -35.94 -27.52
C ILE A 25 11.33 -36.92 -26.46
N LEU A 26 10.43 -36.46 -25.59
CA LEU A 26 9.68 -37.26 -24.63
C LEU A 26 8.20 -36.93 -24.81
N VAL A 27 7.41 -37.94 -25.18
CA VAL A 27 5.98 -37.82 -25.46
C VAL A 27 5.22 -38.64 -24.43
N MET A 28 4.24 -38.01 -23.79
CA MET A 28 3.41 -38.65 -22.77
C MET A 28 1.95 -38.36 -23.07
N GLY A 29 1.07 -39.33 -22.86
CA GLY A 29 -0.35 -39.10 -23.11
C GLY A 29 -1.24 -40.28 -22.84
N ASP A 30 -2.54 -40.00 -22.86
CA ASP A 30 -3.58 -41.02 -22.93
C ASP A 30 -3.97 -41.21 -24.40
N PHE A 31 -3.63 -42.37 -24.94
CA PHE A 31 -3.77 -42.70 -26.36
C PHE A 31 -5.05 -43.51 -26.65
N ASN A 32 -5.73 -44.02 -25.61
CA ASN A 32 -6.91 -44.89 -25.71
C ASN A 32 -6.80 -46.02 -26.76
N ALA A 33 -5.60 -46.53 -26.99
CA ALA A 33 -5.31 -47.60 -27.94
C ALA A 33 -4.73 -48.82 -27.22
N GLN A 34 -5.16 -50.02 -27.62
CA GLN A 34 -4.78 -51.26 -26.95
C GLN A 34 -3.74 -52.00 -27.78
N HIS A 35 -2.62 -52.35 -27.16
CA HIS A 35 -1.63 -53.25 -27.74
C HIS A 35 -0.92 -54.05 -26.64
N SER A 36 -0.57 -55.29 -26.96
CA SER A 36 0.18 -56.19 -26.06
C SER A 36 1.54 -55.62 -25.66
N MET A 37 2.19 -54.87 -26.55
CA MET A 37 3.52 -54.26 -26.34
C MET A 37 3.60 -53.33 -25.12
N TRP A 38 2.52 -52.64 -24.78
CA TRP A 38 2.44 -51.80 -23.56
C TRP A 38 1.59 -52.43 -22.44
N GLY A 39 1.29 -53.73 -22.53
CA GLY A 39 0.67 -54.50 -21.45
C GLY A 39 -0.86 -54.57 -21.48
N SER A 40 -1.51 -54.19 -22.59
CA SER A 40 -2.95 -54.44 -22.74
C SER A 40 -3.23 -55.90 -23.08
N SER A 41 -4.35 -56.45 -22.59
CA SER A 41 -4.73 -57.86 -22.85
C SER A 41 -5.21 -58.13 -24.29
N LYS A 42 -5.50 -57.08 -25.05
CA LYS A 42 -5.92 -57.14 -26.45
C LYS A 42 -5.08 -56.14 -27.26
N SER A 43 -4.88 -56.45 -28.54
CA SER A 43 -4.35 -55.50 -29.51
C SER A 43 -5.48 -55.09 -30.45
N ASP A 44 -5.71 -53.79 -30.60
CA ASP A 44 -6.64 -53.22 -31.56
C ASP A 44 -5.89 -52.60 -32.76
N HIS A 45 -6.64 -52.27 -33.82
CA HIS A 45 -6.08 -51.69 -35.04
C HIS A 45 -5.32 -50.38 -34.77
N TYR A 46 -5.78 -49.56 -33.82
CA TYR A 46 -5.16 -48.29 -33.49
C TYR A 46 -3.85 -48.46 -32.72
N GLY A 47 -3.77 -49.46 -31.84
CA GLY A 47 -2.54 -49.84 -31.15
C GLY A 47 -1.47 -50.34 -32.12
N ALA A 48 -1.86 -51.15 -33.11
CA ALA A 48 -0.94 -51.55 -34.19
C ALA A 48 -0.42 -50.33 -34.98
N ARG A 49 -1.31 -49.40 -35.35
CA ARG A 49 -0.90 -48.17 -36.05
C ARG A 49 0.01 -47.27 -35.22
N ILE A 50 -0.21 -47.17 -33.91
CA ILE A 50 0.70 -46.41 -33.04
C ILE A 50 2.08 -47.07 -33.00
N LEU A 51 2.15 -48.41 -32.98
CA LEU A 51 3.42 -49.12 -33.05
C LEU A 51 4.17 -48.79 -34.35
N ASP A 52 3.51 -48.80 -35.50
CA ASP A 52 4.10 -48.38 -36.78
C ASP A 52 4.65 -46.94 -36.71
N ILE A 53 3.93 -46.04 -36.04
CA ILE A 53 4.36 -44.65 -35.85
C ILE A 53 5.61 -44.56 -34.95
N LEU A 54 5.74 -45.41 -33.94
CA LEU A 54 6.94 -45.47 -33.10
C LEU A 54 8.16 -45.90 -33.91
N ASP A 55 7.99 -46.92 -34.75
CA ASP A 55 9.06 -47.45 -35.60
C ASP A 55 9.48 -46.42 -36.65
N ASP A 56 8.53 -45.76 -37.33
CA ASP A 56 8.81 -44.73 -38.34
C ASP A 56 9.55 -43.51 -37.79
N ASN A 57 9.33 -43.17 -36.51
CA ASN A 57 9.93 -42.01 -35.85
C ASN A 57 11.10 -42.40 -34.93
N ASN A 58 11.52 -43.67 -34.94
CA ASN A 58 12.59 -44.22 -34.08
C ASN A 58 12.41 -43.86 -32.59
N LEU A 59 11.22 -44.13 -32.04
CA LEU A 59 10.89 -43.85 -30.63
C LEU A 59 10.82 -45.13 -29.79
N CYS A 60 11.34 -45.04 -28.57
CA CYS A 60 11.29 -46.11 -27.58
C CYS A 60 10.08 -45.96 -26.66
N LEU A 61 9.39 -47.07 -26.38
CA LEU A 61 8.34 -47.16 -25.38
C LEU A 61 8.94 -47.40 -23.98
N LEU A 62 8.57 -46.59 -22.99
CA LEU A 62 9.04 -46.74 -21.60
C LEU A 62 8.09 -47.55 -20.71
N ASN A 63 6.88 -47.84 -21.18
CA ASN A 63 5.90 -48.61 -20.42
C ASN A 63 6.44 -50.04 -20.16
N SER A 64 6.45 -50.46 -18.90
CA SER A 64 6.95 -51.79 -18.49
C SER A 64 5.92 -52.92 -18.59
N GLY A 65 4.84 -52.72 -19.37
CA GLY A 65 3.70 -53.64 -19.45
C GLY A 65 2.78 -53.65 -18.22
N CYS A 66 3.01 -52.77 -17.23
CA CYS A 66 2.12 -52.62 -16.08
C CYS A 66 0.83 -51.85 -16.46
N PRO A 67 -0.33 -52.20 -15.87
CA PRO A 67 -1.57 -51.45 -16.11
C PRO A 67 -1.44 -49.99 -15.69
N THR A 68 -1.85 -49.09 -16.57
CA THR A 68 -1.94 -47.65 -16.28
C THR A 68 -3.37 -47.22 -15.93
N ARG A 69 -4.35 -48.11 -16.11
CA ARG A 69 -5.75 -47.92 -15.71
C ARG A 69 -6.29 -49.10 -14.88
N ARG A 70 -7.14 -48.80 -13.91
CA ARG A 70 -7.95 -49.77 -13.17
C ARG A 70 -9.13 -50.20 -14.03
N THR A 71 -9.17 -51.48 -14.38
CA THR A 71 -10.25 -52.10 -15.16
C THR A 71 -11.25 -52.82 -14.28
N GLN A 72 -12.43 -53.13 -14.85
CA GLN A 72 -13.41 -54.01 -14.23
C GLN A 72 -12.94 -55.48 -14.24
N PRO A 73 -13.49 -56.37 -13.39
CA PRO A 73 -13.07 -57.77 -13.29
C PRO A 73 -13.00 -58.56 -14.61
N HIS A 74 -13.78 -58.18 -15.62
CA HIS A 74 -13.94 -58.88 -16.90
C HIS A 74 -13.32 -58.15 -18.10
N GLU A 75 -12.78 -56.93 -17.91
CA GLU A 75 -12.27 -56.09 -19.01
C GLU A 75 -10.81 -56.41 -19.41
N GLY A 76 -10.10 -57.24 -18.64
CA GLY A 76 -8.69 -57.52 -18.85
C GLY A 76 -7.78 -56.36 -18.41
N ILE A 77 -6.47 -56.47 -18.67
CA ILE A 77 -5.49 -55.43 -18.32
C ILE A 77 -5.51 -54.35 -19.41
N SER A 78 -5.56 -53.08 -19.02
CA SER A 78 -5.56 -51.94 -19.95
C SER A 78 -4.49 -50.93 -19.55
N ALA A 79 -3.74 -50.46 -20.55
CA ALA A 79 -2.70 -49.45 -20.39
C ALA A 79 -2.81 -48.34 -21.45
N PRO A 80 -3.84 -47.46 -21.37
CA PRO A 80 -4.08 -46.42 -22.38
C PRO A 80 -3.08 -45.25 -22.27
N ASP A 81 -2.46 -45.06 -21.10
CA ASP A 81 -1.44 -44.03 -20.89
C ASP A 81 -0.05 -44.53 -21.36
N LEU A 82 0.51 -43.90 -22.39
CA LEU A 82 1.83 -44.24 -22.96
C LEU A 82 2.87 -43.15 -22.71
N THR A 83 4.09 -43.60 -22.47
CA THR A 83 5.30 -42.76 -22.41
C THR A 83 6.29 -43.23 -23.47
N LEU A 84 6.62 -42.35 -24.40
CA LEU A 84 7.50 -42.59 -25.53
C LEU A 84 8.69 -41.63 -25.46
N CYS A 85 9.91 -42.07 -25.78
CA CYS A 85 11.08 -41.20 -25.78
C CYS A 85 12.04 -41.52 -26.91
N SER A 86 12.90 -40.57 -27.28
CA SER A 86 14.01 -40.87 -28.19
C SER A 86 14.97 -41.91 -27.58
N PRO A 87 15.68 -42.71 -28.40
CA PRO A 87 16.55 -43.79 -27.93
C PRO A 87 17.68 -43.30 -27.01
N SER A 88 18.16 -42.08 -27.21
CA SER A 88 19.16 -41.44 -26.34
C SER A 88 18.68 -41.18 -24.91
N LEU A 89 17.36 -41.05 -24.69
CA LEU A 89 16.78 -40.82 -23.37
C LEU A 89 16.41 -42.13 -22.65
N ALA A 90 16.08 -43.18 -23.40
CA ALA A 90 15.59 -44.44 -22.85
C ALA A 90 16.44 -45.04 -21.72
N PRO A 91 17.78 -45.15 -21.82
CA PRO A 91 18.61 -45.72 -20.75
C PRO A 91 18.76 -44.79 -19.52
N THR A 92 18.37 -43.53 -19.63
CA THR A 92 18.48 -42.52 -18.56
C THR A 92 17.16 -42.28 -17.83
N LEU A 93 16.10 -43.02 -18.16
CA LEU A 93 14.77 -42.79 -17.60
C LEU A 93 14.29 -44.03 -16.87
N ASN A 94 13.82 -43.83 -15.64
CA ASN A 94 13.06 -44.85 -14.91
C ASN A 94 11.57 -44.54 -15.03
N TRP A 95 10.76 -45.57 -15.25
CA TRP A 95 9.31 -45.46 -15.41
C TRP A 95 8.59 -46.48 -14.53
N TRP A 96 7.55 -46.06 -13.80
CA TRP A 96 6.65 -46.97 -13.09
C TRP A 96 5.29 -46.32 -12.76
N PRO A 97 4.18 -47.08 -12.75
CA PRO A 97 2.90 -46.60 -12.26
C PRO A 97 2.84 -46.64 -10.73
N LEU A 98 2.11 -45.69 -10.13
CA LEU A 98 1.87 -45.72 -8.69
C LEU A 98 0.90 -46.84 -8.29
N SER A 99 1.17 -47.40 -7.12
CA SER A 99 0.32 -48.40 -6.48
C SER A 99 -0.97 -47.83 -5.87
N SER A 100 -1.38 -46.60 -6.16
CA SER A 100 -2.73 -46.12 -5.83
C SER A 100 -3.19 -45.16 -6.90
N SER A 101 -4.44 -45.29 -7.30
CA SER A 101 -5.12 -44.39 -8.25
C SER A 101 -5.53 -43.06 -7.63
N TYR A 102 -5.38 -42.92 -6.30
CA TYR A 102 -5.87 -41.77 -5.53
C TYR A 102 -7.38 -41.47 -5.73
N GLY A 103 -8.17 -42.46 -6.17
CA GLY A 103 -9.61 -42.31 -6.43
C GLY A 103 -9.95 -41.91 -7.86
N SER A 104 -8.95 -41.91 -8.76
CA SER A 104 -9.12 -41.97 -10.22
C SER A 104 -9.32 -43.43 -10.67
N ASP A 105 -9.68 -43.65 -11.93
CA ASP A 105 -9.52 -44.93 -12.62
C ASP A 105 -8.14 -45.07 -13.28
N HIS A 106 -7.46 -43.97 -13.61
CA HIS A 106 -6.06 -44.00 -14.05
C HIS A 106 -5.08 -44.02 -12.87
N PHE A 107 -3.93 -44.67 -13.04
CA PHE A 107 -2.82 -44.65 -12.10
C PHE A 107 -1.85 -43.52 -12.47
N PRO A 108 -1.43 -42.68 -11.51
CA PRO A 108 -0.38 -41.70 -11.78
C PRO A 108 0.91 -42.41 -12.19
N LEU A 109 1.53 -41.95 -13.28
CA LEU A 109 2.80 -42.46 -13.78
C LEU A 109 3.95 -41.61 -13.26
N ILE A 110 5.01 -42.26 -12.79
CA ILE A 110 6.25 -41.58 -12.39
C ILE A 110 7.32 -41.88 -13.42
N ILE A 111 7.93 -40.80 -13.90
CA ILE A 111 9.14 -40.83 -14.73
C ILE A 111 10.20 -40.07 -13.95
N SER A 112 11.35 -40.68 -13.73
CA SER A 112 12.46 -40.04 -13.04
C SER A 112 13.76 -40.14 -13.83
N PHE A 113 14.48 -39.03 -13.91
CA PHE A 113 15.88 -39.02 -14.30
C PHE A 113 16.71 -39.41 -13.06
N PRO A 114 17.50 -40.50 -13.09
CA PRO A 114 18.50 -40.77 -12.08
C PRO A 114 19.64 -39.77 -12.28
N GLN A 115 19.55 -38.62 -11.63
CA GLN A 115 20.68 -37.69 -11.55
C GLN A 115 21.80 -38.40 -10.78
N LYS A 116 23.04 -38.45 -11.31
CA LYS A 116 24.22 -38.62 -10.45
C LYS A 116 24.08 -37.56 -9.37
N ILE A 117 24.05 -37.98 -8.10
CA ILE A 117 24.03 -37.08 -6.96
C ILE A 117 25.38 -36.35 -6.96
N GLY A 118 25.49 -35.27 -7.74
CA GLY A 118 26.26 -34.13 -7.31
C GLY A 118 25.69 -33.72 -5.95
N GLU A 119 26.59 -33.45 -5.00
CA GLU A 119 26.29 -33.06 -3.63
C GLU A 119 24.95 -32.33 -3.54
N LYS A 120 24.06 -32.76 -2.63
CA LYS A 120 22.82 -32.04 -2.33
C LYS A 120 23.16 -30.56 -2.19
N MET A 121 22.84 -29.78 -3.23
CA MET A 121 23.07 -28.34 -3.23
C MET A 121 22.42 -27.81 -1.95
N SER A 122 23.24 -27.22 -1.09
CA SER A 122 22.72 -26.58 0.11
C SER A 122 21.74 -25.51 -0.39
N LYS A 123 20.45 -25.70 -0.11
CA LYS A 123 19.46 -24.64 -0.35
C LYS A 123 20.03 -23.38 0.27
N ALA A 124 20.14 -22.30 -0.51
CA ALA A 124 20.65 -21.03 -0.03
C ALA A 124 20.04 -20.74 1.36
N PRO A 125 20.87 -20.46 2.38
CA PRO A 125 20.38 -20.26 3.73
C PRO A 125 19.28 -19.18 3.74
N PRO A 126 18.29 -19.28 4.64
CA PRO A 126 17.22 -18.29 4.70
C PRO A 126 17.82 -16.90 4.94
N ARG A 127 17.47 -15.92 4.09
CA ARG A 127 17.97 -14.52 4.15
C ARG A 127 17.91 -13.88 5.55
N LEU A 128 16.95 -14.31 6.37
CA LEU A 128 16.89 -13.98 7.79
C LEU A 128 16.96 -15.27 8.62
N LYS A 129 18.13 -15.54 9.20
CA LYS A 129 18.48 -16.75 9.98
C LYS A 129 17.64 -16.91 11.26
N TYR A 130 17.28 -15.82 11.92
CA TYR A 130 16.73 -15.82 13.29
C TYR A 130 15.20 -15.71 13.37
N ARG A 131 14.61 -16.27 14.44
CA ARG A 131 13.22 -16.07 14.83
C ARG A 131 13.07 -14.85 15.75
N LEU A 132 12.95 -13.66 15.16
CA LEU A 132 12.91 -12.39 15.89
C LEU A 132 11.70 -12.22 16.84
N LYS A 133 10.63 -13.00 16.68
CA LYS A 133 9.47 -12.95 17.59
C LYS A 133 9.78 -13.53 18.97
N ASP A 134 10.71 -14.47 19.02
CA ASP A 134 11.11 -15.20 20.23
C ASP A 134 12.43 -14.65 20.78
N ALA A 135 12.81 -13.42 20.38
CA ALA A 135 14.12 -12.83 20.66
C ALA A 135 14.18 -12.22 22.07
N ASN A 136 15.23 -12.57 22.83
CA ASN A 136 15.56 -11.93 24.10
C ASN A 136 16.39 -10.65 23.86
N TRP A 137 15.71 -9.52 23.70
CA TRP A 137 16.35 -8.24 23.37
C TRP A 137 17.18 -7.62 24.51
N SER A 138 16.92 -7.95 25.78
CA SER A 138 17.77 -7.48 26.88
C SER A 138 19.12 -8.18 26.87
N LEU A 139 19.13 -9.51 26.78
CA LEU A 139 20.38 -10.27 26.72
C LEU A 139 21.20 -9.93 25.46
N PHE A 140 20.53 -9.70 24.33
CA PHE A 140 21.18 -9.24 23.11
C PHE A 140 21.92 -7.90 23.30
N ARG A 141 21.30 -6.93 24.00
CA ARG A 141 21.94 -5.64 24.30
C ARG A 141 23.21 -5.80 25.11
N ASP A 142 23.14 -6.58 26.18
CA ASP A 142 24.25 -6.77 27.11
C ASP A 142 25.43 -7.45 26.39
N LYS A 143 25.14 -8.45 25.54
CA LYS A 143 26.14 -9.12 24.72
C LYS A 143 26.79 -8.22 23.68
N VAL A 144 26.01 -7.38 22.98
CA VAL A 144 26.59 -6.40 22.04
C VAL A 144 27.50 -5.41 22.78
N GLN A 145 27.08 -4.95 23.97
CA GLN A 145 27.90 -4.06 24.80
C GLN A 145 29.21 -4.71 25.25
N GLN A 146 29.19 -5.98 25.62
CA GLN A 146 30.41 -6.75 25.93
C GLN A 146 31.31 -6.87 24.70
N ASN A 147 30.73 -7.18 23.53
CA ASN A 147 31.51 -7.35 22.31
C ASN A 147 32.10 -6.02 21.80
N LEU A 148 31.54 -4.87 22.16
CA LEU A 148 32.04 -3.55 21.77
C LEU A 148 33.47 -3.27 22.27
N SER A 149 33.88 -3.83 23.42
CA SER A 149 35.25 -3.65 23.93
C SER A 149 36.32 -4.33 23.06
N THR A 150 35.91 -5.23 22.16
CA THR A 150 36.81 -5.92 21.23
C THR A 150 37.03 -5.17 19.92
N ILE A 151 36.30 -4.07 19.71
CA ILE A 151 36.36 -3.28 18.49
C ILE A 151 37.55 -2.31 18.57
N PRO A 152 38.39 -2.20 17.52
CA PRO A 152 39.52 -1.28 17.52
C PRO A 152 39.08 0.19 17.74
N PRO A 153 39.94 1.03 18.34
CA PRO A 153 39.63 2.44 18.52
C PRO A 153 39.41 3.11 17.16
N LEU A 154 38.31 3.86 17.07
CA LEU A 154 37.88 4.48 15.83
C LEU A 154 38.84 5.60 15.40
N ASN A 155 39.30 5.56 14.15
CA ASN A 155 40.02 6.63 13.48
C ASN A 155 39.58 6.77 12.01
N ASP A 156 39.84 7.92 11.40
CA ASP A 156 39.36 8.23 10.04
C ASP A 156 39.91 7.26 8.95
N ASN A 157 41.01 6.56 9.24
CA ASN A 157 41.69 5.63 8.34
C ASN A 157 41.26 4.15 8.51
N ASN A 158 40.68 3.77 9.64
CA ASN A 158 40.31 2.40 9.98
C ASN A 158 38.79 2.16 9.99
N ASN A 159 38.00 3.09 9.48
CA ASN A 159 36.54 3.01 9.39
C ASN A 159 36.02 1.66 8.86
N HIS A 160 36.70 1.07 7.87
CA HIS A 160 36.34 -0.23 7.32
C HIS A 160 36.47 -1.37 8.35
N LEU A 161 37.58 -1.44 9.10
CA LEU A 161 37.80 -2.43 10.15
C LEU A 161 36.78 -2.26 11.29
N CYS A 162 36.55 -1.03 11.71
CA CYS A 162 35.57 -0.70 12.75
C CYS A 162 34.13 -1.08 12.35
N ALA A 163 33.75 -0.84 11.10
CA ALA A 163 32.42 -1.22 10.58
C ALA A 163 32.24 -2.74 10.50
N GLU A 164 33.26 -3.47 10.05
CA GLU A 164 33.24 -4.94 10.00
C GLU A 164 33.22 -5.56 11.39
N ALA A 165 34.02 -5.04 12.32
CA ALA A 165 34.04 -5.49 13.72
C ALA A 165 32.68 -5.22 14.40
N PHE A 166 32.06 -4.07 14.17
CA PHE A 166 30.72 -3.76 14.68
C PHE A 166 29.66 -4.71 14.12
N THR A 167 29.70 -4.98 12.82
CA THR A 167 28.83 -5.96 12.15
C THR A 167 28.99 -7.36 12.77
N ARG A 168 30.23 -7.79 13.00
CA ARG A 168 30.56 -9.07 13.64
C ARG A 168 30.04 -9.14 15.08
N ALA A 169 30.20 -8.07 15.85
CA ALA A 169 29.72 -7.98 17.23
C ALA A 169 28.20 -8.17 17.33
N LEU A 170 27.44 -7.59 16.39
CA LEU A 170 25.99 -7.77 16.28
C LEU A 170 25.61 -9.21 15.92
N LEU A 171 26.28 -9.79 14.92
CA LEU A 171 25.98 -11.14 14.46
C LEU A 171 26.33 -12.20 15.52
N GLN A 172 27.47 -12.07 16.19
CA GLN A 172 27.88 -12.98 17.26
C GLN A 172 26.88 -12.94 18.42
N ALA A 173 26.48 -11.75 18.86
CA ALA A 173 25.46 -11.61 19.90
C ALA A 173 24.11 -12.23 19.47
N ALA A 174 23.73 -12.08 18.20
CA ALA A 174 22.51 -12.68 17.67
C ALA A 174 22.60 -14.22 17.60
N GLU A 175 23.75 -14.79 17.26
CA GLU A 175 23.97 -16.24 17.24
C GLU A 175 23.91 -16.88 18.62
N GLU A 176 24.42 -16.19 19.65
CA GLU A 176 24.36 -16.64 21.03
C GLU A 176 22.94 -16.57 21.62
N VAL A 177 22.15 -15.57 21.22
CA VAL A 177 20.90 -15.22 21.91
C VAL A 177 19.65 -15.67 21.17
N PHE A 178 19.63 -15.61 19.83
CA PHE A 178 18.39 -15.79 19.07
C PHE A 178 18.21 -17.22 18.55
N PRO A 179 17.00 -17.79 18.68
CA PRO A 179 16.71 -19.09 18.12
C PRO A 179 16.76 -19.07 16.58
N ILE A 180 17.48 -20.02 16.00
CA ILE A 180 17.59 -20.20 14.55
C ILE A 180 16.27 -20.73 14.00
N LYS A 181 15.92 -20.35 12.76
CA LYS A 181 14.82 -20.99 12.02
C LYS A 181 15.24 -22.40 11.60
N ASN A 182 14.54 -23.42 12.12
CA ASN A 182 14.75 -24.80 11.66
C ASN A 182 14.33 -24.93 10.19
N ASN A 183 15.29 -25.11 9.30
CA ASN A 183 15.05 -25.66 7.97
C ASN A 183 14.81 -27.16 8.15
N SER A 184 13.61 -27.57 8.57
CA SER A 184 13.26 -28.99 8.49
C SER A 184 13.32 -29.41 7.02
N GLY A 185 14.34 -30.20 6.68
CA GLY A 185 14.66 -30.68 5.34
C GLY A 185 13.65 -31.65 4.73
N ASN A 186 12.51 -31.89 5.37
CA ASN A 186 11.40 -32.59 4.75
C ASN A 186 10.41 -31.55 4.25
N GLY A 187 10.05 -31.65 2.97
CA GLY A 187 8.89 -30.97 2.39
C GLY A 187 7.59 -31.46 3.03
N TYR A 188 7.45 -31.31 4.35
CA TYR A 188 6.21 -31.47 5.05
C TYR A 188 5.31 -30.35 4.56
N ILE A 189 4.53 -30.66 3.54
CA ILE A 189 3.41 -29.84 3.12
C ILE A 189 2.44 -29.95 4.31
N PRO A 190 2.27 -28.88 5.11
CA PRO A 190 1.32 -28.96 6.21
C PRO A 190 -0.04 -29.33 5.64
N SER A 191 -0.70 -30.31 6.27
CA SER A 191 -2.03 -30.73 5.86
C SER A 191 -2.94 -29.51 5.72
N PRO A 192 -3.84 -29.49 4.72
CA PRO A 192 -4.77 -28.39 4.57
C PRO A 192 -5.53 -28.14 5.89
N PRO A 193 -5.93 -26.90 6.20
CA PRO A 193 -6.52 -26.57 7.51
C PRO A 193 -7.86 -27.27 7.80
N TRP A 194 -8.45 -27.88 6.77
CA TRP A 194 -9.72 -28.60 6.82
C TRP A 194 -9.56 -30.13 6.98
N TRP A 195 -8.33 -30.62 7.01
CA TRP A 195 -8.02 -32.04 7.12
C TRP A 195 -8.04 -32.50 8.58
N ASP A 196 -8.77 -33.57 8.87
CA ASP A 196 -8.91 -34.15 10.21
C ASP A 196 -8.71 -35.68 10.20
N SER A 197 -8.88 -36.31 11.36
CA SER A 197 -8.76 -37.77 11.53
C SER A 197 -9.77 -38.55 10.69
N GLU A 198 -10.97 -38.00 10.46
CA GLU A 198 -12.01 -38.61 9.62
C GLU A 198 -11.58 -38.65 8.15
N CYS A 199 -10.94 -37.60 7.64
CA CYS A 199 -10.34 -37.58 6.30
C CYS A 199 -9.27 -38.67 6.15
N SER A 200 -8.39 -38.81 7.15
CA SER A 200 -7.34 -39.83 7.17
C SER A 200 -7.92 -41.24 7.21
N ALA A 201 -8.94 -41.48 8.04
CA ALA A 201 -9.61 -42.77 8.17
C ALA A 201 -10.30 -43.19 6.85
N ALA A 202 -11.05 -42.29 6.22
CA ALA A 202 -11.71 -42.57 4.94
C ALA A 202 -10.71 -42.93 3.82
N ILE A 203 -9.54 -42.26 3.80
CA ILE A 203 -8.48 -42.60 2.84
C ILE A 203 -7.82 -43.93 3.16
N ALA A 204 -7.61 -44.26 4.44
CA ALA A 204 -7.07 -45.55 4.85
C ALA A 204 -8.02 -46.69 4.46
N GLU A 205 -9.33 -46.54 4.74
CA GLU A 205 -10.38 -47.50 4.36
C GLU A 205 -10.41 -47.70 2.83
N ARG A 206 -10.37 -46.61 2.06
CA ARG A 206 -10.28 -46.66 0.60
C ARG A 206 -9.01 -47.38 0.12
N LYS A 207 -7.84 -47.11 0.71
CA LYS A 207 -6.57 -47.77 0.36
C LYS A 207 -6.61 -49.27 0.65
N ILE A 208 -7.23 -49.66 1.77
CA ILE A 208 -7.44 -51.08 2.11
C ILE A 208 -8.34 -51.74 1.06
N ALA A 209 -9.45 -51.11 0.68
CA ALA A 209 -10.32 -51.62 -0.38
C ALA A 209 -9.61 -51.70 -1.75
N GLU A 210 -8.76 -50.73 -2.08
CA GLU A 210 -7.95 -50.74 -3.30
C GLU A 210 -6.92 -51.88 -3.28
N LYS A 211 -6.29 -52.14 -2.13
CA LYS A 211 -5.38 -53.28 -1.93
C LYS A 211 -6.11 -54.62 -2.02
N ASN A 212 -7.31 -54.73 -1.43
CA ASN A 212 -8.11 -55.94 -1.46
C ASN A 212 -8.61 -56.26 -2.87
N TYR A 213 -9.07 -55.25 -3.61
CA TYR A 213 -9.48 -55.42 -5.00
C TYR A 213 -8.30 -55.90 -5.88
N ARG A 214 -7.10 -55.35 -5.68
CA ARG A 214 -5.91 -55.78 -6.43
C ARG A 214 -5.46 -57.20 -6.13
N LYS A 215 -5.63 -57.65 -4.87
CA LYS A 215 -5.34 -59.03 -4.50
C LYS A 215 -6.37 -59.99 -5.09
N ASN A 216 -7.66 -59.63 -4.97
CA ASN A 216 -8.79 -60.45 -5.40
C ASN A 216 -9.77 -59.61 -6.22
N SER A 217 -9.64 -59.63 -7.55
CA SER A 217 -10.41 -58.82 -8.50
C SER A 217 -11.85 -59.33 -8.72
N THR A 218 -12.65 -59.43 -7.66
CA THR A 218 -14.07 -59.85 -7.75
C THR A 218 -15.01 -58.65 -7.94
N THR A 219 -16.18 -58.90 -8.53
CA THR A 219 -17.24 -57.87 -8.69
C THR A 219 -17.66 -57.25 -7.35
N GLN A 220 -17.69 -58.05 -6.28
CA GLN A 220 -17.99 -57.57 -4.93
C GLN A 220 -16.94 -56.58 -4.43
N ASN A 221 -15.65 -56.90 -4.56
CA ASN A 221 -14.56 -56.01 -4.15
C ASN A 221 -14.52 -54.72 -4.98
N PHE A 222 -14.85 -54.80 -6.28
CA PHE A 222 -14.95 -53.64 -7.16
C PHE A 222 -16.06 -52.67 -6.73
N ASN A 223 -17.26 -53.19 -6.42
CA ASN A 223 -18.39 -52.38 -5.96
C ASN A 223 -18.10 -51.70 -4.61
N ILE A 224 -17.46 -52.41 -3.67
CA ILE A 224 -17.01 -51.85 -2.39
C ILE A 224 -16.03 -50.69 -2.62
N LEU A 225 -15.03 -50.89 -3.50
CA LEU A 225 -14.06 -49.85 -3.84
C LEU A 225 -14.74 -48.61 -4.48
N CYS A 226 -15.66 -48.80 -5.44
CA CYS A 226 -16.37 -47.69 -6.09
C CYS A 226 -17.23 -46.88 -5.11
N ASN A 227 -17.94 -47.56 -4.21
CA ASN A 227 -18.72 -46.94 -3.14
C ASN A 227 -17.81 -46.12 -2.20
N LEU A 228 -16.68 -46.68 -1.78
CA LEU A 228 -15.73 -45.99 -0.91
C LEU A 228 -15.04 -44.81 -1.61
N ILE A 229 -14.73 -44.90 -2.91
CA ILE A 229 -14.24 -43.77 -3.71
C ILE A 229 -15.26 -42.63 -3.69
N THR A 230 -16.54 -42.93 -3.93
CA THR A 230 -17.61 -41.92 -3.96
C THR A 230 -17.85 -41.31 -2.58
N LYS A 231 -17.92 -42.13 -1.52
CA LYS A 231 -18.07 -41.71 -0.12
C LYS A 231 -16.92 -40.81 0.31
N THR A 232 -15.67 -41.24 0.05
CA THR A 232 -14.46 -40.46 0.36
C THR A 232 -14.46 -39.13 -0.40
N ARG A 233 -14.80 -39.12 -1.69
CA ARG A 233 -14.86 -37.89 -2.50
C ARG A 233 -15.90 -36.90 -1.98
N LYS A 234 -17.10 -37.37 -1.62
CA LYS A 234 -18.16 -36.55 -1.01
C LYS A 234 -17.71 -35.95 0.32
N LEU A 235 -17.14 -36.77 1.20
CA LEU A 235 -16.62 -36.35 2.51
C LEU A 235 -15.54 -35.28 2.36
N LEU A 236 -14.50 -35.51 1.54
CA LEU A 236 -13.41 -34.56 1.34
C LEU A 236 -13.91 -33.22 0.76
N LYS A 237 -14.88 -33.26 -0.17
CA LYS A 237 -15.51 -32.04 -0.70
C LYS A 237 -16.27 -31.26 0.38
N GLN A 238 -17.01 -31.96 1.24
CA GLN A 238 -17.75 -31.36 2.35
C GLN A 238 -16.82 -30.77 3.41
N LYS A 239 -15.80 -31.53 3.85
CA LYS A 239 -14.78 -31.07 4.80
C LYS A 239 -14.02 -29.85 4.27
N ARG A 240 -13.60 -29.87 3.00
CA ARG A 240 -12.96 -28.72 2.35
C ARG A 240 -13.85 -27.48 2.34
N PHE A 241 -15.13 -27.63 2.00
CA PHE A 241 -16.08 -26.51 1.98
C PHE A 241 -16.38 -25.97 3.37
N ASN A 242 -16.61 -26.84 4.35
CA ASN A 242 -16.87 -26.45 5.73
C ASN A 242 -15.64 -25.81 6.37
N GLY A 243 -14.45 -26.36 6.15
CA GLY A 243 -13.21 -25.74 6.60
C GLY A 243 -12.98 -24.37 5.95
N TRP A 244 -13.33 -24.19 4.66
CA TRP A 244 -13.29 -22.87 4.02
C TRP A 244 -14.27 -21.88 4.66
N LYS A 245 -15.49 -22.32 4.99
CA LYS A 245 -16.48 -21.50 5.72
C LYS A 245 -15.95 -21.09 7.10
N SER A 246 -15.42 -22.03 7.87
CA SER A 246 -14.87 -21.76 9.20
C SER A 246 -13.70 -20.79 9.13
N PHE A 247 -12.79 -20.97 8.15
CA PHE A 247 -11.71 -20.02 7.90
C PHE A 247 -12.23 -18.63 7.52
N CYS A 248 -13.22 -18.53 6.64
CA CYS A 248 -13.79 -17.24 6.28
C CYS A 248 -14.47 -16.57 7.48
N ALA A 249 -15.21 -17.33 8.29
CA ALA A 249 -15.87 -16.83 9.50
C ALA A 249 -14.88 -16.36 10.57
N SER A 250 -13.67 -16.94 10.61
CA SER A 250 -12.63 -16.49 11.53
C SER A 250 -12.01 -15.16 11.10
N ILE A 251 -12.20 -14.67 9.87
CA ILE A 251 -11.60 -13.41 9.40
C ILE A 251 -12.17 -12.22 10.17
N SER A 252 -11.39 -11.73 11.14
CA SER A 252 -11.67 -10.51 11.91
C SER A 252 -10.74 -9.36 11.47
N PRO A 253 -11.07 -8.11 11.82
CA PRO A 253 -10.21 -6.94 11.58
C PRO A 253 -8.81 -7.05 12.17
N ASP A 254 -8.64 -7.84 13.24
CA ASP A 254 -7.40 -7.94 14.00
C ASP A 254 -6.44 -9.01 13.44
N ILE A 255 -6.90 -9.83 12.49
CA ILE A 255 -6.07 -10.88 11.89
C ILE A 255 -5.08 -10.28 10.89
N SER A 256 -3.82 -10.72 10.99
CA SER A 256 -2.77 -10.24 10.09
C SER A 256 -3.03 -10.67 8.63
N PRO A 257 -2.81 -9.79 7.63
CA PRO A 257 -2.96 -10.16 6.22
C PRO A 257 -2.07 -11.35 5.81
N SER A 258 -0.89 -11.48 6.42
CA SER A 258 0.03 -12.59 6.16
C SER A 258 -0.58 -13.93 6.52
N GLU A 259 -1.28 -14.00 7.65
CA GLU A 259 -1.96 -15.20 8.12
C GLU A 259 -3.15 -15.58 7.22
N VAL A 260 -3.95 -14.58 6.80
CA VAL A 260 -5.02 -14.78 5.81
C VAL A 260 -4.47 -15.36 4.51
N TRP A 261 -3.40 -14.77 3.95
CA TRP A 261 -2.79 -15.26 2.72
C TRP A 261 -2.12 -16.63 2.87
N GLN A 262 -1.50 -16.92 4.02
CA GLN A 262 -0.92 -18.24 4.30
C GLN A 262 -2.01 -19.31 4.31
N ASN A 263 -3.13 -19.05 4.98
CA ASN A 263 -4.27 -19.97 5.00
C ASN A 263 -4.88 -20.14 3.61
N ILE A 264 -5.11 -19.06 2.85
CA ILE A 264 -5.57 -19.15 1.45
C ILE A 264 -4.65 -20.05 0.60
N ARG A 265 -3.32 -19.92 0.75
CA ARG A 265 -2.36 -20.78 0.04
C ARG A 265 -2.50 -22.24 0.47
N ARG A 266 -2.64 -22.52 1.77
CA ARG A 266 -2.86 -23.88 2.30
C ARG A 266 -4.17 -24.50 1.78
N PHE A 267 -5.24 -23.71 1.63
CA PHE A 267 -6.53 -24.15 1.07
C PHE A 267 -6.51 -24.39 -0.45
N ARG A 268 -5.64 -23.68 -1.18
CA ARG A 268 -5.54 -23.82 -2.64
C ARG A 268 -4.85 -25.10 -3.08
N SER A 269 -4.02 -25.72 -2.23
CA SER A 269 -3.25 -26.93 -2.56
C SER A 269 -2.57 -26.84 -3.93
N ALA A 270 -2.25 -25.63 -4.40
CA ALA A 270 -1.50 -25.45 -5.61
C ALA A 270 -0.05 -25.58 -5.21
N PHE A 271 0.51 -26.76 -5.42
CA PHE A 271 1.92 -26.88 -5.74
C PHE A 271 2.13 -25.94 -6.94
N LYS A 272 2.46 -24.68 -6.68
CA LYS A 272 3.31 -23.99 -7.62
C LYS A 272 4.65 -24.68 -7.39
N PRO A 273 5.23 -25.37 -8.38
CA PRO A 273 6.66 -25.60 -8.30
C PRO A 273 7.28 -24.25 -7.93
N PRO A 274 8.32 -24.19 -7.08
CA PRO A 274 9.08 -22.96 -6.98
C PRO A 274 9.33 -22.54 -8.42
N ARG A 275 8.72 -21.42 -8.87
CA ARG A 275 9.17 -20.78 -10.11
C ARG A 275 10.66 -20.69 -9.87
N SER A 276 11.48 -21.30 -10.73
CA SER A 276 12.92 -21.10 -10.60
C SER A 276 13.08 -19.59 -10.49
N PRO A 277 13.48 -19.06 -9.31
CA PRO A 277 13.69 -17.63 -9.16
C PRO A 277 14.94 -17.22 -9.93
N PHE A 278 15.62 -18.20 -10.53
CA PHE A 278 16.87 -18.10 -11.20
C PHE A 278 16.61 -17.99 -12.69
N MET A 279 17.22 -16.97 -13.25
CA MET A 279 17.48 -16.92 -14.68
C MET A 279 18.51 -18.00 -14.99
N ASP A 280 18.44 -18.57 -16.20
CA ASP A 280 19.54 -19.31 -16.79
C ASP A 280 20.79 -18.42 -16.83
N SER A 281 21.98 -19.03 -16.73
CA SER A 281 23.25 -18.31 -16.63
C SER A 281 23.45 -17.27 -17.74
N SER A 282 23.05 -17.58 -18.98
CA SER A 282 23.11 -16.66 -20.12
C SER A 282 22.24 -15.41 -19.94
N THR A 283 21.04 -15.55 -19.39
CA THR A 283 20.16 -14.41 -19.12
C THR A 283 20.66 -13.57 -17.94
N VAL A 284 21.31 -14.19 -16.95
CA VAL A 284 21.99 -13.45 -15.85
C VAL A 284 23.14 -12.61 -16.39
N ASP A 285 23.94 -13.14 -17.31
CA ASP A 285 25.06 -12.39 -17.91
C ASP A 285 24.56 -11.20 -18.74
N LEU A 286 23.55 -11.38 -19.60
CA LEU A 286 22.93 -10.28 -20.34
C LEU A 286 22.28 -9.24 -19.41
N PHE A 287 21.71 -9.69 -18.30
CA PHE A 287 21.16 -8.82 -17.27
C PHE A 287 22.24 -8.02 -16.55
N LEU A 288 23.37 -8.65 -16.22
CA LEU A 288 24.54 -8.00 -15.62
C LEU A 288 25.22 -7.04 -16.60
N ASP A 289 25.36 -7.38 -17.89
CA ASP A 289 25.91 -6.49 -18.92
C ASP A 289 25.14 -5.17 -19.01
N LYS A 290 23.82 -5.23 -18.84
CA LYS A 290 22.98 -4.03 -18.81
C LYS A 290 23.27 -3.12 -17.61
N LEU A 291 23.49 -3.70 -16.43
CA LEU A 291 23.67 -2.97 -15.16
C LEU A 291 25.13 -2.52 -14.94
N ALA A 292 26.07 -3.39 -15.31
CA ALA A 292 27.50 -3.29 -15.10
C ALA A 292 28.23 -3.84 -16.34
N PRO A 293 28.24 -3.10 -17.45
CA PRO A 293 28.92 -3.51 -18.66
C PRO A 293 30.44 -3.68 -18.41
N PRO A 294 31.11 -4.61 -19.11
CA PRO A 294 32.48 -5.04 -18.82
C PRO A 294 33.54 -3.95 -19.01
N PHE A 295 33.25 -2.90 -19.78
CA PHE A 295 34.15 -1.76 -19.98
C PHE A 295 33.47 -0.46 -19.51
N VAL A 296 33.75 -0.05 -18.27
CA VAL A 296 33.43 1.29 -17.77
C VAL A 296 34.71 1.85 -17.16
N PRO A 297 35.24 2.98 -17.65
CA PRO A 297 36.42 3.62 -17.07
C PRO A 297 36.19 3.89 -15.57
N SER A 298 37.20 3.63 -14.72
CA SER A 298 37.10 4.07 -13.33
C SER A 298 37.07 5.61 -13.27
N ILE A 299 36.51 6.15 -12.19
CA ILE A 299 36.48 7.60 -11.94
C ILE A 299 37.90 8.21 -11.85
N ASP A 300 38.92 7.37 -11.69
CA ASP A 300 40.32 7.78 -11.51
C ASP A 300 40.99 8.29 -12.80
N ASN A 301 40.33 8.18 -13.96
CA ASN A 301 40.83 8.69 -15.25
C ASN A 301 40.51 10.18 -15.53
N ILE A 302 40.00 10.93 -14.54
CA ILE A 302 39.86 12.39 -14.65
C ILE A 302 40.90 13.05 -13.75
N SER A 303 41.95 13.57 -14.38
CA SER A 303 43.05 14.30 -13.80
C SER A 303 42.63 15.61 -13.11
N SER A 304 43.38 15.96 -12.07
CA SER A 304 43.34 17.17 -11.23
C SER A 304 42.02 17.42 -10.47
N ASP A 305 41.95 16.94 -9.22
CA ASP A 305 41.19 17.65 -8.19
C ASP A 305 41.69 19.11 -8.18
N PRO A 306 40.82 20.11 -8.37
CA PRO A 306 41.15 21.46 -7.95
C PRO A 306 41.49 21.34 -6.46
N GLN A 307 42.66 21.84 -6.03
CA GLN A 307 42.92 22.00 -4.61
C GLN A 307 41.70 22.67 -3.96
N PRO A 308 41.34 22.27 -2.72
CA PRO A 308 40.22 22.88 -2.02
C PRO A 308 40.43 24.39 -2.00
N SER A 309 39.70 25.11 -2.86
CA SER A 309 39.51 26.53 -2.68
C SER A 309 38.93 26.66 -1.29
N LEU A 310 39.68 27.33 -0.41
CA LEU A 310 39.35 27.64 0.98
C LEU A 310 37.85 27.55 1.22
N LEU A 311 37.44 26.64 2.13
CA LEU A 311 36.11 26.60 2.71
C LEU A 311 35.53 28.01 2.69
N SER A 312 34.49 28.23 1.86
CA SER A 312 33.79 29.50 1.88
C SER A 312 33.45 29.78 3.35
N GLN A 313 33.73 30.99 3.84
CA GLN A 313 33.63 31.37 5.27
C GLN A 313 32.21 31.21 5.86
N HIS A 314 31.27 30.58 5.15
CA HIS A 314 29.92 30.26 5.58
C HIS A 314 29.73 28.80 6.05
N ASP A 315 30.70 27.90 5.88
CA ASP A 315 30.59 26.48 6.31
C ASP A 315 31.16 26.18 7.72
N SER A 316 31.56 27.21 8.46
CA SER A 316 32.31 27.09 9.73
C SER A 316 31.44 26.85 10.98
N SER A 317 30.46 25.96 10.91
CA SER A 317 29.82 25.41 12.11
C SER A 317 29.94 23.89 12.12
N ASP A 318 30.71 23.36 13.08
CA ASP A 318 30.90 21.92 13.33
C ASP A 318 29.56 21.14 13.45
N SER A 319 28.47 21.83 13.81
CA SER A 319 27.11 21.25 13.94
C SER A 319 26.55 20.71 12.62
N PHE A 320 26.82 21.38 11.49
CA PHE A 320 26.29 20.94 10.19
C PHE A 320 27.04 19.74 9.61
N ILE A 321 28.23 19.45 10.14
CA ILE A 321 29.11 18.36 9.71
C ILE A 321 28.79 17.05 10.44
N SER A 322 28.54 17.10 11.76
CA SER A 322 28.35 15.88 12.57
C SER A 322 26.88 15.61 12.90
N PHE A 323 26.46 14.35 12.81
CA PHE A 323 25.14 13.90 13.26
C PHE A 323 25.08 13.74 14.78
N SER A 324 23.89 13.96 15.34
CA SER A 324 23.58 13.80 16.76
C SER A 324 22.92 12.45 17.08
N LEU A 325 22.98 12.04 18.36
CA LEU A 325 22.31 10.81 18.82
C LEU A 325 20.78 10.93 18.73
N SER A 326 20.24 12.14 18.89
CA SER A 326 18.81 12.41 18.70
C SER A 326 18.38 12.19 17.26
N GLU A 327 19.17 12.62 16.28
CA GLU A 327 18.92 12.34 14.85
C GLU A 327 18.92 10.83 14.56
N LEU A 328 19.94 10.10 15.04
CA LEU A 328 20.06 8.66 14.84
C LEU A 328 18.86 7.91 15.43
N LYS A 329 18.50 8.19 16.69
CA LYS A 329 17.32 7.61 17.34
C LYS A 329 16.03 8.00 16.61
N GLY A 330 15.94 9.25 16.16
CA GLY A 330 14.84 9.76 15.35
C GLY A 330 14.62 8.94 14.08
N VAL A 331 15.69 8.64 13.34
CA VAL A 331 15.67 7.76 12.15
C VAL A 331 15.29 6.32 12.53
N LEU A 332 15.93 5.75 13.55
CA LEU A 332 15.71 4.35 13.96
C LEU A 332 14.27 4.08 14.37
N SER A 333 13.62 5.00 15.08
CA SER A 333 12.24 4.85 15.58
C SER A 333 11.16 4.59 14.49
N LYS A 334 11.53 4.75 13.21
CA LYS A 334 10.61 4.77 12.07
C LYS A 334 10.69 3.51 11.24
N LEU A 335 11.87 2.91 11.24
CA LEU A 335 12.25 1.87 10.31
C LEU A 335 11.51 0.59 10.71
N ARG A 336 11.07 -0.17 9.70
CA ARG A 336 10.47 -1.48 9.91
C ARG A 336 11.36 -2.47 9.21
N ASP A 337 11.47 -3.66 9.77
CA ASP A 337 12.29 -4.71 9.18
C ASP A 337 11.90 -4.96 7.72
N SER A 338 12.87 -4.76 6.84
CA SER A 338 12.83 -5.13 5.43
C SER A 338 13.69 -6.36 5.18
N ALA A 339 13.69 -6.89 3.96
CA ALA A 339 14.68 -7.89 3.58
C ALA A 339 16.10 -7.33 3.82
N PRO A 340 16.96 -8.01 4.58
CA PRO A 340 18.33 -7.57 4.84
C PRO A 340 19.19 -7.73 3.59
N GLY A 341 20.36 -7.08 3.56
CA GLY A 341 21.38 -7.29 2.54
C GLY A 341 22.16 -8.58 2.79
N CYS A 342 23.35 -8.69 2.17
CA CYS A 342 24.23 -9.86 2.33
C CYS A 342 24.70 -10.11 3.77
N ASP A 343 24.60 -9.11 4.64
CA ASP A 343 24.98 -9.19 6.07
C ASP A 343 23.92 -9.88 6.94
N GLY A 344 22.68 -10.04 6.46
CA GLY A 344 21.60 -10.66 7.21
C GLY A 344 21.09 -9.85 8.41
N ILE A 345 21.49 -8.58 8.55
CA ILE A 345 21.14 -7.73 9.69
C ILE A 345 19.80 -7.00 9.44
N PRO A 346 18.77 -7.19 10.30
CA PRO A 346 17.53 -6.42 10.25
C PRO A 346 17.64 -5.08 11.02
N TYR A 347 16.73 -4.12 10.76
CA TYR A 347 16.69 -2.84 11.47
C TYR A 347 16.45 -3.01 12.98
N SER A 348 15.68 -4.04 13.36
CA SER A 348 15.37 -4.37 14.75
C SER A 348 16.60 -4.63 15.61
N PHE A 349 17.73 -5.06 15.04
CA PHE A 349 18.98 -5.20 15.81
C PHE A 349 19.42 -3.85 16.35
N LEU A 350 19.43 -2.81 15.51
CA LEU A 350 19.93 -1.48 15.87
C LEU A 350 18.90 -0.70 16.69
N GLN A 351 17.60 -0.91 16.45
CA GLN A 351 16.52 -0.30 17.24
C GLN A 351 16.54 -0.70 18.71
N ASN A 352 17.00 -1.92 19.00
CA ASN A 352 17.06 -2.47 20.35
C ASN A 352 18.42 -2.27 21.01
N LEU A 353 19.37 -1.50 20.45
CA LEU A 353 20.64 -1.21 21.11
C LEU A 353 20.50 -0.17 22.23
N ASN A 354 21.42 -0.20 23.20
CA ASN A 354 21.50 0.83 24.23
C ASN A 354 22.25 2.08 23.74
N ASP A 355 22.22 3.15 24.54
CA ASP A 355 22.79 4.45 24.18
C ASP A 355 24.30 4.42 23.97
N SER A 356 25.03 3.58 24.70
CA SER A 356 26.48 3.41 24.54
C SER A 356 26.80 2.80 23.17
N CYS A 357 26.13 1.69 22.82
CA CYS A 357 26.28 1.04 21.51
C CYS A 357 25.89 1.98 20.36
N LEU A 358 24.80 2.73 20.51
CA LEU A 358 24.35 3.70 19.51
C LEU A 358 25.33 4.89 19.38
N SER A 359 25.96 5.31 20.48
CA SER A 359 26.96 6.38 20.45
C SER A 359 28.21 5.93 19.71
N TYR A 360 28.67 4.69 19.90
CA TYR A 360 29.77 4.14 19.09
C TYR A 360 29.40 4.11 17.60
N PHE A 361 28.21 3.61 17.26
CA PHE A 361 27.74 3.57 15.88
C PHE A 361 27.63 4.97 15.25
N LEU A 362 27.15 5.95 16.01
CA LEU A 362 27.10 7.35 15.58
C LEU A 362 28.50 7.90 15.29
N SER A 363 29.46 7.67 16.18
CA SER A 363 30.85 8.08 15.98
C SER A 363 31.44 7.49 14.71
N LEU A 364 31.18 6.20 14.44
CA LEU A 364 31.58 5.53 13.20
C LEU A 364 30.97 6.21 11.96
N ILE A 365 29.67 6.50 11.96
CA ILE A 365 29.02 7.22 10.84
C ILE A 365 29.64 8.61 10.64
N ASN A 366 29.85 9.37 11.71
CA ASN A 366 30.43 10.70 11.64
C ASN A 366 31.89 10.68 11.13
N SER A 367 32.67 9.69 11.55
CA SER A 367 34.02 9.43 11.01
C SER A 367 33.99 9.13 9.51
N ILE A 368 33.08 8.24 9.08
CA ILE A 368 32.90 7.91 7.65
C ILE A 368 32.49 9.14 6.83
N LEU A 369 31.61 9.99 7.37
CA LEU A 369 31.18 11.21 6.70
C LEU A 369 32.34 12.22 6.57
N ARG A 370 33.12 12.43 7.64
CA ARG A 370 34.28 13.33 7.67
C ARG A 370 35.47 12.88 6.84
N SER A 371 35.72 11.58 6.72
CA SER A 371 36.82 11.07 5.87
C SER A 371 36.37 10.81 4.43
N GLY A 372 35.10 10.46 4.22
CA GLY A 372 34.58 9.97 2.95
C GLY A 372 34.94 8.50 2.67
N ASN A 373 35.59 7.81 3.61
CA ASN A 373 36.05 6.42 3.46
C ASN A 373 34.90 5.45 3.73
N ILE A 374 34.14 5.11 2.69
CA ILE A 374 33.01 4.17 2.77
C ILE A 374 33.52 2.73 2.93
N PRO A 375 33.07 1.98 3.96
CA PRO A 375 33.43 0.58 4.11
C PRO A 375 33.06 -0.25 2.87
N PRO A 376 33.95 -1.11 2.34
CA PRO A 376 33.66 -1.93 1.16
C PRO A 376 32.41 -2.80 1.32
N SER A 377 32.16 -3.31 2.53
CA SER A 377 30.97 -4.10 2.87
C SER A 377 29.65 -3.34 2.62
N TRP A 378 29.64 -2.02 2.73
CA TRP A 378 28.46 -1.19 2.48
C TRP A 378 28.15 -1.00 0.98
N LYS A 379 29.13 -1.29 0.11
CA LYS A 379 29.01 -1.20 -1.35
C LYS A 379 28.55 -2.50 -2.00
N ILE A 380 28.39 -3.57 -1.22
CA ILE A 380 27.92 -4.88 -1.70
C ILE A 380 26.40 -4.88 -1.74
N HIS A 381 25.83 -5.23 -2.91
CA HIS A 381 24.39 -5.27 -3.14
C HIS A 381 23.99 -6.65 -3.67
N GLU A 382 23.05 -7.31 -2.98
CA GLU A 382 22.36 -8.48 -3.54
C GLU A 382 21.26 -8.00 -4.50
N VAL A 383 21.38 -8.29 -5.79
CA VAL A 383 20.44 -7.85 -6.82
C VAL A 383 19.41 -8.95 -7.09
N ILE A 384 18.14 -8.62 -6.85
CA ILE A 384 17.01 -9.52 -7.04
C ILE A 384 16.26 -9.10 -8.32
N PRO A 385 16.26 -9.93 -9.38
CA PRO A 385 15.49 -9.67 -10.58
C PRO A 385 14.00 -9.92 -10.32
N ILE A 386 13.20 -8.85 -10.28
CA ILE A 386 11.74 -8.96 -10.17
C ILE A 386 11.10 -8.85 -11.55
N HIS A 387 10.46 -9.94 -11.99
CA HIS A 387 9.76 -10.00 -13.28
C HIS A 387 8.59 -9.01 -13.35
N LYS A 388 8.51 -8.25 -14.44
CA LYS A 388 7.39 -7.37 -14.77
C LYS A 388 6.22 -8.24 -15.26
N PRO A 389 4.99 -8.02 -14.75
CA PRO A 389 3.81 -8.75 -15.21
C PRO A 389 3.67 -8.71 -16.73
N ASP A 390 3.22 -9.82 -17.32
CA ASP A 390 2.85 -9.94 -18.73
C ASP A 390 3.98 -9.65 -19.75
N LYS A 391 5.24 -9.73 -19.32
CA LYS A 391 6.44 -9.59 -20.17
C LYS A 391 7.15 -10.93 -20.39
N PRO A 392 7.88 -11.12 -21.51
CA PRO A 392 8.59 -12.36 -21.80
C PRO A 392 9.65 -12.67 -20.74
N ILE A 393 9.75 -13.93 -20.32
CA ILE A 393 10.66 -14.39 -19.25
C ILE A 393 12.13 -14.35 -19.69
N ASN A 394 12.40 -14.50 -20.98
CA ASN A 394 13.77 -14.61 -21.50
C ASN A 394 14.37 -13.24 -21.89
N ASP A 395 13.65 -12.14 -21.67
CA ASP A 395 14.14 -10.78 -21.96
C ASP A 395 14.64 -10.11 -20.66
N PRO A 396 15.93 -9.77 -20.53
CA PRO A 396 16.46 -9.03 -19.37
C PRO A 396 15.73 -7.70 -19.10
N SER A 397 15.17 -7.06 -20.13
CA SER A 397 14.40 -5.82 -20.01
C SER A 397 13.08 -6.01 -19.24
N SER A 398 12.60 -7.25 -19.13
CA SER A 398 11.41 -7.65 -18.38
C SER A 398 11.62 -7.67 -16.88
N TYR A 399 12.84 -7.49 -16.37
CA TYR A 399 13.13 -7.57 -14.95
C TYR A 399 13.51 -6.21 -14.36
N ARG A 400 13.18 -6.01 -13.08
CA ARG A 400 13.64 -4.87 -12.28
C ARG A 400 14.79 -5.33 -11.37
N PRO A 401 15.95 -4.66 -11.40
CA PRO A 401 17.11 -4.99 -10.57
C PRO A 401 16.98 -4.40 -9.16
N ILE A 402 16.24 -5.06 -8.25
CA ILE A 402 16.12 -4.56 -6.87
C ILE A 402 17.40 -4.87 -6.09
N ALA A 403 18.11 -3.83 -5.68
CA ALA A 403 19.37 -3.93 -4.97
C ALA A 403 19.15 -3.89 -3.44
N LEU A 404 19.48 -4.99 -2.76
CA LEU A 404 19.47 -5.06 -1.30
C LEU A 404 20.84 -4.66 -0.75
N ALA A 405 20.92 -3.47 -0.15
CA ALA A 405 22.08 -2.98 0.58
C ALA A 405 22.02 -3.33 2.08
N SER A 406 23.17 -3.31 2.74
CA SER A 406 23.29 -3.43 4.20
C SER A 406 22.39 -2.43 4.93
N VAL A 407 21.73 -2.89 6.00
CA VAL A 407 20.90 -2.02 6.85
C VAL A 407 21.72 -0.92 7.51
N ILE A 408 22.98 -1.22 7.87
CA ILE A 408 23.90 -0.26 8.49
C ILE A 408 24.17 0.89 7.52
N SER A 409 24.46 0.57 6.26
CA SER A 409 24.62 1.56 5.18
C SER A 409 23.36 2.40 5.00
N LYS A 410 22.17 1.77 4.92
CA LYS A 410 20.90 2.48 4.75
C LYS A 410 20.58 3.47 5.87
N ILE A 411 20.98 3.20 7.10
CA ILE A 411 20.77 4.15 8.22
C ILE A 411 21.63 5.40 8.02
N SER A 412 22.88 5.25 7.58
CA SER A 412 23.73 6.40 7.24
C SER A 412 23.15 7.19 6.05
N GLU A 413 22.63 6.50 5.03
CA GLU A 413 21.93 7.14 3.91
C GLU A 413 20.72 7.94 4.38
N HIS A 414 19.92 7.44 5.34
CA HIS A 414 18.78 8.17 5.89
C HIS A 414 19.18 9.49 6.57
N LEU A 415 20.28 9.49 7.32
CA LEU A 415 20.80 10.70 7.97
C LEU A 415 21.24 11.74 6.94
N VAL A 416 22.03 11.33 5.95
CA VAL A 416 22.47 12.18 4.83
C VAL A 416 21.26 12.69 4.04
N LYS A 417 20.29 11.82 3.76
CA LYS A 417 19.08 12.15 3.00
C LYS A 417 18.27 13.26 3.66
N ASN A 418 18.12 13.24 4.99
CA ASN A 418 17.35 14.28 5.69
C ASN A 418 18.02 15.65 5.61
N ARG A 419 19.33 15.74 5.82
CA ARG A 419 20.10 17.00 5.70
C ARG A 419 20.13 17.51 4.27
N LEU A 420 20.43 16.63 3.31
CA LEU A 420 20.53 16.97 1.90
C LEU A 420 19.17 17.40 1.32
N GLU A 421 18.08 16.69 1.66
CA GLU A 421 16.72 17.08 1.26
C GLU A 421 16.35 18.46 1.84
N TRP A 422 16.65 18.72 3.12
CA TRP A 422 16.42 20.04 3.72
C TRP A 422 17.19 21.13 3.00
N PHE A 423 18.48 20.93 2.71
CA PHE A 423 19.34 21.92 2.02
C PHE A 423 18.81 22.28 0.63
N ILE A 424 18.45 21.28 -0.16
CA ILE A 424 18.00 21.46 -1.55
C ILE A 424 16.63 22.14 -1.61
N GLU A 425 15.70 21.72 -0.76
CA GLU A 425 14.33 22.25 -0.75
C GLU A 425 14.26 23.64 -0.12
N SER A 426 15.05 23.93 0.92
CA SER A 426 15.08 25.26 1.58
C SER A 426 15.66 26.35 0.68
N LYS A 427 16.59 25.98 -0.21
CA LYS A 427 17.15 26.88 -1.23
C LYS A 427 16.34 26.90 -2.54
N GLY A 428 15.31 26.05 -2.67
CA GLY A 428 14.48 26.01 -3.88
C GLY A 428 15.22 25.55 -5.15
N LEU A 429 16.23 24.68 -5.01
CA LEU A 429 17.12 24.28 -6.12
C LEU A 429 16.48 23.33 -7.15
N LEU A 430 15.30 22.79 -6.86
CA LEU A 430 14.57 21.89 -7.76
C LEU A 430 13.42 22.62 -8.43
N SER A 431 13.21 22.35 -9.72
CA SER A 431 12.10 22.88 -10.52
C SER A 431 10.74 22.73 -9.80
N PRO A 432 9.85 23.73 -9.86
CA PRO A 432 8.49 23.62 -9.33
C PRO A 432 7.62 22.60 -10.09
N ASN A 433 8.04 22.19 -11.29
CA ASN A 433 7.36 21.23 -12.16
C ASN A 433 7.91 19.79 -12.05
N GLN A 434 8.87 19.56 -11.14
CA GLN A 434 9.32 18.23 -10.74
C GLN A 434 8.61 17.78 -9.46
N PHE A 435 7.80 16.73 -9.55
CA PHE A 435 6.94 16.24 -8.46
C PHE A 435 7.37 14.90 -7.86
N GLY A 436 8.13 14.10 -8.63
CA GLY A 436 8.55 12.76 -8.23
C GLY A 436 9.41 12.76 -6.97
N PHE A 437 9.11 11.86 -6.04
CA PHE A 437 9.90 11.62 -4.82
C PHE A 437 10.12 12.83 -3.89
N ARG A 438 9.35 13.92 -4.05
CA ARG A 438 9.48 15.13 -3.23
C ARG A 438 8.43 15.19 -2.13
N LYS A 439 8.84 15.71 -0.96
CA LYS A 439 7.93 15.92 0.17
C LYS A 439 6.83 16.90 -0.23
N GLY A 440 5.60 16.66 0.22
CA GLY A 440 4.45 17.52 -0.07
C GLY A 440 3.89 17.43 -1.50
N ARG A 441 4.61 16.88 -2.47
CA ARG A 441 4.16 16.68 -3.86
C ARG A 441 3.58 15.27 -4.08
N SER A 442 2.79 15.10 -5.14
CA SER A 442 2.09 13.87 -5.50
C SER A 442 1.82 13.78 -7.00
N THR A 443 1.42 12.61 -7.48
CA THR A 443 0.98 12.42 -8.87
C THR A 443 -0.24 13.27 -9.22
N MET A 444 -1.09 13.58 -8.23
CA MET A 444 -2.29 14.40 -8.42
C MET A 444 -1.96 15.85 -8.75
N ASP A 445 -0.80 16.36 -8.33
CA ASP A 445 -0.35 17.71 -8.68
C ASP A 445 -0.13 17.83 -10.19
N SER A 446 0.66 16.91 -10.76
CA SER A 446 0.95 16.86 -12.20
C SER A 446 -0.31 16.63 -13.02
N LEU A 447 -1.16 15.69 -12.61
CA LEU A 447 -2.42 15.39 -13.30
C LEU A 447 -3.39 16.57 -13.25
N SER A 448 -3.51 17.26 -12.12
CA SER A 448 -4.42 18.41 -11.98
C SER A 448 -3.94 19.61 -12.80
N ILE A 449 -2.62 19.86 -12.85
CA ILE A 449 -2.05 20.91 -13.69
C ILE A 449 -2.36 20.61 -15.16
N PHE A 450 -2.02 19.42 -15.64
CA PHE A 450 -2.23 19.06 -17.04
C PHE A 450 -3.72 19.07 -17.42
N MET A 451 -4.59 18.48 -16.58
CA MET A 451 -6.04 18.49 -16.84
C MET A 451 -6.62 19.89 -16.86
N THR A 452 -6.16 20.79 -15.99
CA THR A 452 -6.60 22.20 -15.98
C THR A 452 -6.19 22.90 -17.27
N ASP A 453 -4.95 22.71 -17.73
CA ASP A 453 -4.45 23.31 -18.98
C ASP A 453 -5.18 22.77 -20.22
N LEU A 454 -5.52 21.47 -20.25
CA LEU A 454 -6.35 20.90 -21.31
C LEU A 454 -7.75 21.52 -21.35
N ARG A 455 -8.40 21.69 -20.19
CA ARG A 455 -9.75 22.27 -20.11
C ARG A 455 -9.75 23.77 -20.42
N LEU A 456 -8.71 24.49 -20.04
CA LEU A 456 -8.46 25.85 -20.47
C LEU A 456 -8.39 25.94 -21.99
N ALA A 457 -7.52 25.15 -22.62
CA ALA A 457 -7.38 25.14 -24.07
C ALA A 457 -8.71 24.83 -24.79
N PHE A 458 -9.48 23.85 -24.30
CA PHE A 458 -10.80 23.53 -24.88
C PHE A 458 -11.83 24.64 -24.72
N SER A 459 -11.75 25.43 -23.64
CA SER A 459 -12.58 26.61 -23.42
C SER A 459 -12.30 27.66 -24.50
N TYR A 460 -11.03 27.86 -24.86
CA TYR A 460 -10.59 28.74 -25.94
C TYR A 460 -10.66 28.11 -27.35
N ASN A 461 -11.27 26.93 -27.49
CA ASN A 461 -11.34 26.18 -28.76
C ASN A 461 -9.97 25.86 -29.38
N LYS A 462 -8.93 25.70 -28.55
CA LYS A 462 -7.56 25.36 -28.95
C LYS A 462 -7.31 23.86 -28.87
N PHE A 463 -6.28 23.43 -29.60
CA PHE A 463 -5.72 22.09 -29.51
C PHE A 463 -4.63 22.03 -28.43
N VAL A 464 -4.36 20.83 -27.91
CA VAL A 464 -3.17 20.56 -27.10
C VAL A 464 -2.44 19.34 -27.63
N LEU A 465 -1.18 19.53 -28.01
CA LEU A 465 -0.29 18.47 -28.45
C LEU A 465 0.60 18.05 -27.26
N ALA A 466 0.51 16.79 -26.86
CA ALA A 466 1.23 16.26 -25.71
C ALA A 466 2.12 15.07 -26.08
N ALA A 467 3.36 15.08 -25.59
CA ALA A 467 4.33 14.01 -25.68
C ALA A 467 4.52 13.35 -24.31
N PHE A 468 4.11 12.09 -24.20
CA PHE A 468 4.35 11.23 -23.04
C PHE A 468 5.62 10.42 -23.29
N LEU A 469 6.68 10.70 -22.52
CA LEU A 469 8.03 10.25 -22.79
C LEU A 469 8.54 9.32 -21.67
N ASP A 470 9.18 8.22 -22.05
CA ASP A 470 9.76 7.21 -21.14
C ASP A 470 11.28 7.25 -21.23
N VAL A 471 11.97 7.62 -20.15
CA VAL A 471 13.44 7.59 -20.09
C VAL A 471 13.92 6.16 -19.88
N SER A 472 14.72 5.65 -20.81
CA SER A 472 15.22 4.27 -20.80
C SER A 472 16.18 4.03 -19.64
N ALA A 473 15.76 3.18 -18.70
CA ALA A 473 16.60 2.70 -17.59
C ALA A 473 17.28 3.86 -16.84
N ALA A 474 16.50 4.88 -16.49
CA ALA A 474 16.99 6.16 -15.98
C ALA A 474 17.97 6.02 -14.80
N TYR A 475 17.66 5.15 -13.84
CA TYR A 475 18.52 4.92 -12.66
C TYR A 475 19.81 4.20 -13.03
N ASP A 476 19.74 3.22 -13.93
CA ASP A 476 20.88 2.37 -14.29
C ASP A 476 21.91 3.15 -15.15
N ASN A 477 21.48 4.25 -15.79
CA ASN A 477 22.29 5.08 -16.68
C ASN A 477 22.85 6.37 -16.06
N VAL A 478 22.54 6.68 -14.80
CA VAL A 478 23.12 7.86 -14.12
C VAL A 478 24.64 7.81 -14.14
N ASN A 479 25.28 8.81 -14.73
CA ASN A 479 26.72 8.94 -14.74
C ASN A 479 27.21 9.68 -13.48
N LEU A 480 28.10 9.06 -12.70
CA LEU A 480 28.55 9.59 -11.42
C LEU A 480 29.44 10.84 -11.54
N SER A 481 30.21 10.97 -12.62
CA SER A 481 31.04 12.15 -12.87
C SER A 481 30.17 13.38 -13.18
N ILE A 482 29.15 13.20 -14.02
CA ILE A 482 28.16 14.26 -14.32
C ILE A 482 27.38 14.62 -13.05
N LEU A 483 26.99 13.62 -12.25
CA LEU A 483 26.33 13.86 -10.96
C LEU A 483 27.22 14.70 -10.03
N LYS A 484 28.50 14.35 -9.87
CA LYS A 484 29.46 15.11 -9.05
C LYS A 484 29.48 16.58 -9.50
N GLN A 485 29.62 16.83 -10.80
CA GLN A 485 29.64 18.20 -11.34
C GLN A 485 28.35 18.96 -11.10
N LYS A 486 27.18 18.34 -11.30
CA LYS A 486 25.89 18.96 -10.99
C LYS A 486 25.75 19.29 -9.50
N MET A 487 26.23 18.41 -8.61
CA MET A 487 26.18 18.68 -7.17
C MET A 487 27.08 19.85 -6.77
N ILE A 488 28.27 19.97 -7.39
CA ILE A 488 29.18 21.11 -7.20
C ILE A 488 28.50 22.39 -7.68
N ASN A 489 27.90 22.39 -8.88
CA ASN A 489 27.22 23.56 -9.45
C ASN A 489 25.98 24.02 -8.67
N LEU A 490 25.44 23.16 -7.80
CA LEU A 490 24.33 23.47 -6.90
C LEU A 490 24.80 23.91 -5.50
N ASP A 491 26.10 24.16 -5.34
CA ASP A 491 26.75 24.50 -4.08
C ASP A 491 26.45 23.49 -2.95
N ILE A 492 26.28 22.21 -3.30
CA ILE A 492 26.05 21.17 -2.29
C ILE A 492 27.33 21.01 -1.47
N PRO A 493 27.25 20.95 -0.12
CA PRO A 493 28.41 20.81 0.73
C PRO A 493 29.27 19.61 0.35
N GLN A 494 30.58 19.83 0.21
CA GLN A 494 31.54 18.86 -0.33
C GLN A 494 31.52 17.52 0.44
N ILE A 495 31.21 17.56 1.74
CA ILE A 495 31.10 16.36 2.57
C ILE A 495 30.00 15.40 2.09
N PHE A 496 28.85 15.93 1.65
CA PHE A 496 27.76 15.12 1.11
C PHE A 496 28.05 14.65 -0.31
N ILE A 497 28.73 15.46 -1.11
CA ILE A 497 29.21 15.08 -2.44
C ILE A 497 30.14 13.88 -2.31
N ARG A 498 31.20 14.01 -1.50
CA ARG A 498 32.19 12.94 -1.30
C ARG A 498 31.55 11.66 -0.77
N PHE A 499 30.70 11.74 0.26
CA PHE A 499 29.98 10.58 0.79
C PHE A 499 29.16 9.89 -0.31
N THR A 500 28.35 10.65 -1.06
CA THR A 500 27.45 10.12 -2.08
C THR A 500 28.21 9.47 -3.23
N ILE A 501 29.21 10.16 -3.78
CA ILE A 501 30.01 9.64 -4.91
C ILE A 501 30.80 8.41 -4.49
N ASN A 502 31.43 8.43 -3.31
CA ASN A 502 32.19 7.28 -2.80
C ASN A 502 31.30 6.10 -2.47
N LEU A 503 30.04 6.30 -2.04
CA LEU A 503 29.10 5.22 -1.78
C LEU A 503 28.60 4.57 -3.07
N LEU A 504 28.38 5.37 -4.11
CA LEU A 504 27.83 4.92 -5.39
C LEU A 504 28.89 4.36 -6.36
N SER A 505 30.17 4.68 -6.16
CA SER A 505 31.28 4.20 -6.98
C SER A 505 31.80 2.83 -6.54
N GLY A 506 32.14 1.98 -7.52
CA GLY A 506 32.72 0.67 -7.28
C GLY A 506 31.80 -0.29 -6.53
N ARG A 507 30.50 -0.30 -6.86
CA ARG A 507 29.51 -1.15 -6.18
C ARG A 507 29.61 -2.60 -6.65
N MET A 508 29.75 -3.54 -5.72
CA MET A 508 29.75 -4.97 -6.04
C MET A 508 28.31 -5.48 -6.10
N LEU A 509 27.83 -5.80 -7.30
CA LEU A 509 26.52 -6.42 -7.52
C LEU A 509 26.67 -7.94 -7.46
N LYS A 510 25.85 -8.62 -6.65
CA LYS A 510 25.77 -10.08 -6.57
C LYS A 510 24.38 -10.54 -7.00
N VAL A 511 24.28 -11.32 -8.08
CA VAL A 511 23.02 -11.91 -8.56
C VAL A 511 23.07 -13.42 -8.31
N ILE A 512 21.98 -13.97 -7.79
CA ILE A 512 21.86 -15.42 -7.60
C ILE A 512 21.35 -16.05 -8.90
N SER A 513 22.15 -16.95 -9.48
CA SER A 513 21.80 -17.82 -10.60
C SER A 513 21.40 -19.22 -10.07
N GLU A 514 20.93 -20.08 -10.98
CA GLU A 514 20.38 -21.40 -10.70
C GLU A 514 21.37 -22.28 -9.93
N ASP A 515 22.67 -22.12 -10.25
CA ASP A 515 23.77 -22.95 -9.73
C ASP A 515 24.92 -22.15 -9.08
N SER A 516 24.92 -20.81 -9.10
CA SER A 516 26.05 -20.00 -8.57
C SER A 516 25.70 -18.53 -8.27
N TYR A 517 26.58 -17.83 -7.54
CA TYR A 517 26.59 -16.37 -7.49
C TYR A 517 27.43 -15.82 -8.64
N GLN A 518 26.84 -14.97 -9.47
CA GLN A 518 27.61 -14.11 -10.38
C GLN A 518 27.78 -12.73 -9.75
N SER A 519 28.99 -12.18 -9.84
CA SER A 519 29.29 -10.86 -9.28
C SER A 519 29.99 -9.95 -10.29
N ARG A 520 29.60 -8.67 -10.32
CA ARG A 520 30.27 -7.64 -11.12
C ARG A 520 30.38 -6.31 -10.37
N ILE A 521 31.38 -5.51 -10.72
CA ILE A 521 31.53 -4.16 -10.19
C ILE A 521 30.83 -3.17 -11.10
N ALA A 522 29.96 -2.34 -10.53
CA ALA A 522 29.25 -1.26 -11.22
C ALA A 522 29.89 0.09 -10.89
N TRP A 523 30.27 0.82 -11.93
CA TRP A 523 30.83 2.18 -11.87
C TRP A 523 29.85 3.26 -12.34
N LYS A 524 28.67 2.85 -12.82
CA LYS A 524 27.57 3.73 -13.24
C LYS A 524 26.25 3.33 -12.58
N GLY A 525 25.28 4.23 -12.70
CA GLY A 525 23.93 4.05 -12.21
C GLY A 525 23.81 4.18 -10.69
N ILE A 526 22.57 4.30 -10.24
CA ILE A 526 22.19 4.37 -8.83
C ILE A 526 21.34 3.15 -8.44
N PRO A 527 21.54 2.55 -7.24
CA PRO A 527 20.87 1.31 -6.87
C PRO A 527 19.36 1.50 -6.67
N GLN A 528 18.54 0.65 -7.32
CA GLN A 528 17.09 0.64 -7.13
C GLN A 528 16.75 -0.04 -5.79
N GLY A 529 16.39 0.76 -4.78
CA GLY A 529 16.16 0.29 -3.41
C GLY A 529 17.07 0.93 -2.36
N SER A 530 18.04 1.74 -2.77
CA SER A 530 18.76 2.66 -1.89
C SER A 530 17.86 3.81 -1.43
N VAL A 531 18.18 4.35 -0.25
CA VAL A 531 17.45 5.43 0.38
C VAL A 531 17.73 6.76 -0.31
N LEU A 532 18.98 6.99 -0.74
CA LEU A 532 19.40 8.23 -1.39
C LEU A 532 19.02 8.31 -2.87
N SER A 533 18.98 7.18 -3.58
CA SER A 533 18.79 7.14 -5.05
C SER A 533 17.67 8.07 -5.59
N PRO A 534 16.45 8.12 -5.01
CA PRO A 534 15.40 9.01 -5.53
C PRO A 534 15.75 10.50 -5.44
N LEU A 535 16.37 10.94 -4.35
CA LEU A 535 16.81 12.33 -4.18
C LEU A 535 17.97 12.65 -5.13
N ILE A 536 18.90 11.71 -5.29
CA ILE A 536 20.03 11.86 -6.22
C ILE A 536 19.56 11.96 -7.67
N TYR A 537 18.55 11.20 -8.08
CA TYR A 537 17.98 11.33 -9.43
C TYR A 537 17.30 12.69 -9.64
N ASN A 538 16.62 13.21 -8.62
CA ASN A 538 16.04 14.56 -8.66
C ASN A 538 17.11 15.64 -8.81
N ILE A 539 18.27 15.50 -8.15
CA ILE A 539 19.43 16.38 -8.34
C ILE A 539 19.99 16.21 -9.76
N TYR A 540 20.09 14.97 -10.25
CA TYR A 540 20.63 14.70 -11.58
C TYR A 540 19.83 15.37 -12.70
N SER A 541 18.50 15.41 -12.54
CA SER A 541 17.56 15.95 -13.54
C SER A 541 17.13 17.40 -13.31
N HIS A 542 17.67 18.09 -12.31
CA HIS A 542 17.19 19.40 -11.86
C HIS A 542 17.14 20.49 -12.94
N ASP A 543 18.03 20.43 -13.93
CA ASP A 543 18.21 21.42 -15.00
C ASP A 543 17.48 21.07 -16.30
N LEU A 544 16.69 19.98 -16.32
CA LEU A 544 15.95 19.54 -17.50
C LEU A 544 15.03 20.63 -18.04
N GLU A 545 14.21 21.24 -17.18
CA GLU A 545 13.24 22.25 -17.61
C GLU A 545 13.93 23.49 -18.21
N ALA A 546 15.02 23.96 -17.59
CA ALA A 546 15.79 25.09 -18.08
C ALA A 546 16.37 24.82 -19.48
N SER A 547 16.76 23.56 -19.76
CA SER A 547 17.30 23.15 -21.06
C SER A 547 16.29 23.26 -22.23
N LEU A 548 14.99 23.23 -21.93
CA LEU A 548 13.92 23.31 -22.93
C LEU A 548 13.53 24.76 -23.30
N LYS A 549 14.18 25.76 -22.67
CA LYS A 549 14.06 27.19 -22.99
C LYS A 549 12.60 27.72 -22.99
N GLY A 550 11.72 27.14 -22.17
CA GLY A 550 10.34 27.59 -22.01
C GLY A 550 9.44 27.45 -23.25
N LYS A 551 9.85 26.71 -24.28
CA LYS A 551 9.04 26.54 -25.52
C LYS A 551 7.80 25.67 -25.35
N VAL A 552 7.84 24.77 -24.37
CA VAL A 552 6.77 23.82 -24.06
C VAL A 552 6.59 23.76 -22.55
N SER A 553 5.35 23.49 -22.11
CA SER A 553 5.08 23.16 -20.73
C SER A 553 5.67 21.79 -20.40
N THR A 554 6.28 21.67 -19.23
CA THR A 554 6.97 20.45 -18.79
C THR A 554 6.41 20.00 -17.46
N LEU A 555 6.12 18.71 -17.33
CA LEU A 555 5.76 18.07 -16.06
C LEU A 555 6.60 16.81 -15.89
N GLN A 556 7.30 16.71 -14.77
CA GLN A 556 8.19 15.59 -14.49
C GLN A 556 7.80 14.88 -13.20
N TYR A 557 7.66 13.56 -13.30
CA TYR A 557 7.51 12.69 -12.13
C TYR A 557 8.55 11.58 -12.21
N ALA A 558 9.71 11.82 -11.60
CA ALA A 558 10.88 10.95 -11.75
C ALA A 558 11.27 10.83 -13.23
N ASP A 559 11.28 9.62 -13.78
CA ASP A 559 11.60 9.28 -15.16
C ASP A 559 10.42 9.46 -16.14
N ASP A 560 9.18 9.57 -15.63
CA ASP A 560 8.00 9.90 -16.43
C ASP A 560 8.02 11.40 -16.79
N LEU A 561 8.16 11.71 -18.08
CA LEU A 561 8.22 13.08 -18.59
C LEU A 561 7.03 13.38 -19.51
N LEU A 562 6.36 14.50 -19.27
CA LEU A 562 5.27 15.01 -20.10
C LEU A 562 5.62 16.40 -20.62
N LEU A 563 5.72 16.54 -21.94
CA LEU A 563 5.85 17.82 -22.62
C LEU A 563 4.55 18.14 -23.36
N TYR A 564 4.06 19.37 -23.30
CA TYR A 564 2.87 19.76 -24.04
C TYR A 564 2.86 21.22 -24.46
N VAL A 565 2.15 21.48 -25.55
CA VAL A 565 1.94 22.82 -26.12
C VAL A 565 0.47 22.96 -26.53
N SER A 566 -0.08 24.15 -26.37
CA SER A 566 -1.44 24.50 -26.78
C SER A 566 -1.42 25.55 -27.88
N GLY A 567 -2.28 25.44 -28.87
CA GLY A 567 -2.33 26.37 -29.99
C GLY A 567 -3.44 26.07 -30.98
N ASP A 568 -3.54 26.93 -31.99
CA ASP A 568 -4.58 26.87 -33.02
C ASP A 568 -4.14 26.06 -34.26
N SER A 569 -2.83 26.05 -34.56
CA SER A 569 -2.23 25.31 -35.68
C SER A 569 -1.50 24.05 -35.21
N VAL A 570 -1.97 22.88 -35.69
CA VAL A 570 -1.36 21.58 -35.40
C VAL A 570 0.05 21.46 -35.98
N ASP A 571 0.30 22.07 -37.14
CA ASP A 571 1.61 22.06 -37.78
C ASP A 571 2.64 22.85 -36.96
N ASN A 572 2.32 24.10 -36.56
CA ASN A 572 3.20 24.92 -35.73
C ASN A 572 3.50 24.27 -34.38
N MET A 573 2.50 23.62 -33.77
CA MET A 573 2.69 22.86 -32.53
C MET A 573 3.58 21.63 -32.76
N SER A 574 3.43 20.94 -33.88
CA SER A 574 4.25 19.78 -34.25
C SER A 574 5.71 20.16 -34.46
N ASP A 575 5.96 21.30 -35.12
CA ASP A 575 7.30 21.87 -35.28
C ASP A 575 7.90 22.30 -33.94
N THR A 576 7.11 22.97 -33.10
CA THR A 576 7.53 23.38 -31.75
C THR A 576 7.88 22.17 -30.90
N MET A 577 7.04 21.13 -30.91
CA MET A 577 7.28 19.89 -30.17
C MET A 577 8.51 19.15 -30.68
N THR A 578 8.66 19.02 -32.01
CA THR A 578 9.84 18.38 -32.64
C THR A 578 11.12 19.12 -32.28
N TYR A 579 11.11 20.46 -32.30
CA TYR A 579 12.24 21.27 -31.87
C TYR A 579 12.55 21.08 -30.37
N SER A 580 11.53 21.05 -29.51
CA SER A 580 11.71 20.80 -28.07
C SER A 580 12.27 19.41 -27.80
N LEU A 581 11.85 18.39 -28.56
CA LEU A 581 12.43 17.04 -28.48
C LEU A 581 13.89 17.01 -28.94
N LYS A 582 14.28 17.87 -29.89
CA LYS A 582 15.70 18.06 -30.27
C LYS A 582 16.50 18.68 -29.13
N LEU A 583 15.98 19.68 -28.42
CA LEU A 583 16.63 20.23 -27.22
C LEU A 583 16.74 19.17 -26.11
N LEU A 584 15.66 18.41 -25.89
CA LEU A 584 15.65 17.33 -24.92
C LEU A 584 16.71 16.27 -25.25
N LYS A 585 16.88 15.91 -26.54
CA LYS A 585 17.93 14.98 -26.98
C LYS A 585 19.32 15.48 -26.57
N VAL A 586 19.63 16.74 -26.87
CA VAL A 586 20.94 17.34 -26.50
C VAL A 586 21.15 17.24 -24.99
N TRP A 587 20.13 17.56 -24.19
CA TRP A 587 20.21 17.43 -22.74
C TRP A 587 20.40 15.97 -22.32
N LEU A 588 19.64 15.02 -22.87
CA LEU A 588 19.77 13.59 -22.56
C LEU A 588 21.17 13.06 -22.87
N ASP A 589 21.74 13.43 -24.02
CA ASP A 589 23.09 13.02 -24.43
C ASP A 589 24.16 13.54 -23.46
N ASN A 590 24.07 14.83 -23.11
CA ASN A 590 24.97 15.46 -22.14
C ASN A 590 24.87 14.82 -20.75
N ASN A 591 23.77 14.11 -20.47
CA ASN A 591 23.53 13.38 -19.23
C ASN A 591 23.65 11.85 -19.40
N CYS A 592 24.17 11.35 -20.53
CA CYS A 592 24.25 9.90 -20.81
C CYS A 592 22.92 9.14 -20.63
N LEU A 593 21.80 9.82 -20.85
CA LEU A 593 20.44 9.26 -20.79
C LEU A 593 19.89 9.06 -22.21
N ASN A 594 18.85 8.24 -22.34
CA ASN A 594 18.19 7.96 -23.61
C ASN A 594 16.68 7.82 -23.45
N LEU A 595 15.90 8.13 -24.49
CA LEU A 595 14.46 7.87 -24.52
C LEU A 595 14.13 6.50 -25.11
N SER A 596 13.08 5.88 -24.58
CA SER A 596 12.43 4.72 -25.19
C SER A 596 11.35 5.20 -26.16
N VAL A 597 11.73 5.48 -27.42
CA VAL A 597 10.78 5.94 -28.45
C VAL A 597 9.58 5.00 -28.62
N PRO A 598 9.73 3.65 -28.63
CA PRO A 598 8.59 2.74 -28.79
C PRO A 598 7.57 2.78 -27.64
N LYS A 599 8.01 3.16 -26.44
CA LYS A 599 7.13 3.31 -25.27
C LYS A 599 6.56 4.72 -25.14
N SER A 600 7.24 5.69 -25.75
CA SER A 600 6.79 7.07 -25.82
C SER A 600 5.60 7.20 -26.77
N SER A 601 4.78 8.24 -26.58
CA SER A 601 3.63 8.47 -27.46
C SER A 601 3.24 9.94 -27.54
N ILE A 602 2.67 10.31 -28.67
CA ILE A 602 2.05 11.61 -28.92
C ILE A 602 0.54 11.46 -28.87
N VAL A 603 -0.14 12.39 -28.19
CA VAL A 603 -1.60 12.50 -28.22
C VAL A 603 -1.97 13.94 -28.57
N LEU A 604 -2.81 14.10 -29.58
CA LEU A 604 -3.46 15.37 -29.89
C LEU A 604 -4.80 15.42 -29.17
N PHE A 605 -4.91 16.28 -28.17
CA PHE A 605 -6.16 16.56 -27.48
C PHE A 605 -6.97 17.61 -28.23
N SER A 606 -8.22 17.28 -28.55
CA SER A 606 -9.11 18.15 -29.30
C SER A 606 -10.57 17.88 -28.97
N ARG A 607 -11.42 18.88 -29.24
CA ARG A 607 -12.88 18.71 -29.27
C ARG A 607 -13.38 18.03 -30.55
N MET A 608 -12.54 18.00 -31.60
CA MET A 608 -12.90 17.44 -32.90
C MET A 608 -13.00 15.91 -32.83
N ARG A 609 -13.99 15.36 -33.56
CA ARG A 609 -14.13 13.90 -33.71
C ARG A 609 -13.03 13.31 -34.59
N LEU A 610 -12.61 14.06 -35.60
CA LEU A 610 -11.52 13.74 -36.52
C LEU A 610 -10.52 14.91 -36.47
N PRO A 611 -9.51 14.84 -35.60
CA PRO A 611 -8.52 15.89 -35.52
C PRO A 611 -7.55 15.82 -36.73
N PRO A 612 -6.88 16.95 -37.08
CA PRO A 612 -5.84 16.96 -38.10
C PRO A 612 -4.71 15.95 -37.82
N PRO A 613 -4.02 15.46 -38.85
CA PRO A 613 -2.87 14.58 -38.67
C PRO A 613 -1.73 15.29 -37.93
N VAL A 614 -0.97 14.51 -37.16
CA VAL A 614 0.17 14.99 -36.36
C VAL A 614 1.44 14.27 -36.75
N SER A 615 2.52 15.01 -36.92
CA SER A 615 3.84 14.47 -37.25
C SER A 615 4.91 15.09 -36.35
N VAL A 616 5.32 14.34 -35.33
CA VAL A 616 6.38 14.75 -34.40
C VAL A 616 7.54 13.75 -34.51
N PHE A 617 8.76 14.28 -34.58
CA PHE A 617 9.96 13.48 -34.79
C PHE A 617 10.94 13.59 -33.61
N TYR A 618 11.62 12.49 -33.32
CA TYR A 618 12.77 12.41 -32.42
C TYR A 618 13.89 11.68 -33.15
N ASN A 619 15.02 12.35 -33.41
CA ASN A 619 16.12 11.84 -34.26
C ASN A 619 15.64 11.30 -35.62
N ASN A 620 14.80 12.05 -36.32
CA ASN A 620 14.19 11.63 -37.59
C ASN A 620 13.29 10.39 -37.51
N ILE A 621 13.06 9.84 -36.31
CA ILE A 621 12.11 8.75 -36.07
C ILE A 621 10.78 9.38 -35.66
N ARG A 622 9.71 9.03 -36.36
CA ARG A 622 8.36 9.49 -36.01
C ARG A 622 7.93 8.85 -34.69
N VAL A 623 7.54 9.68 -33.73
CA VAL A 623 7.03 9.20 -32.43
C VAL A 623 5.61 8.65 -32.64
N PRO A 624 5.23 7.49 -32.06
CA PRO A 624 3.91 6.90 -32.25
C PRO A 624 2.79 7.84 -31.79
N VAL A 625 1.84 8.14 -32.69
CA VAL A 625 0.63 8.91 -32.37
C VAL A 625 -0.46 7.95 -31.89
N LYS A 626 -1.09 8.26 -30.76
CA LYS A 626 -2.16 7.46 -30.14
C LYS A 626 -3.38 8.33 -29.84
N SER A 627 -4.55 7.69 -29.74
CA SER A 627 -5.80 8.35 -29.34
C SER A 627 -5.94 8.52 -27.82
N GLU A 628 -5.11 7.79 -27.05
CA GLU A 628 -5.09 7.81 -25.59
C GLU A 628 -3.69 7.48 -25.06
N ALA A 629 -3.37 7.96 -23.86
CA ALA A 629 -2.14 7.64 -23.15
C ALA A 629 -2.39 7.43 -21.66
N THR A 630 -1.60 6.54 -21.04
CA THR A 630 -1.57 6.38 -19.59
C THR A 630 -0.52 7.32 -19.01
N PHE A 631 -0.92 8.19 -18.10
CA PHE A 631 -0.03 9.11 -17.39
C PHE A 631 -0.28 9.00 -15.90
N LEU A 632 0.76 8.65 -15.13
CA LEU A 632 0.70 8.50 -13.67
C LEU A 632 -0.48 7.64 -13.17
N GLY A 633 -0.83 6.60 -13.93
CA GLY A 633 -1.91 5.65 -13.61
C GLY A 633 -3.32 6.06 -14.05
N VAL A 634 -3.49 7.21 -14.71
CA VAL A 634 -4.76 7.65 -15.31
C VAL A 634 -4.69 7.55 -16.83
N ILE A 635 -5.76 7.06 -17.46
CA ILE A 635 -5.83 6.95 -18.93
C ILE A 635 -6.55 8.20 -19.43
N LEU A 636 -5.87 9.00 -20.25
CA LEU A 636 -6.38 10.23 -20.84
C LEU A 636 -6.62 10.00 -22.33
N ASP A 637 -7.88 10.05 -22.74
CA ASP A 637 -8.27 10.00 -24.14
C ASP A 637 -8.29 11.41 -24.75
N SER A 638 -8.00 11.51 -26.04
CA SER A 638 -7.89 12.77 -26.81
C SER A 638 -9.06 13.76 -26.63
N ARG A 639 -10.26 13.29 -26.29
CA ARG A 639 -11.46 14.12 -26.09
C ARG A 639 -11.87 14.27 -24.62
N LEU A 640 -11.10 13.71 -23.69
CA LEU A 640 -11.38 13.69 -22.25
C LEU A 640 -12.77 13.13 -21.92
N THR A 641 -13.17 12.06 -22.61
CA THR A 641 -14.44 11.37 -22.35
C THR A 641 -14.41 10.55 -21.07
N GLY A 642 -13.22 10.13 -20.61
CA GLY A 642 -13.03 9.29 -19.43
C GLY A 642 -13.50 7.84 -19.60
N ILE A 643 -14.04 7.48 -20.76
CA ILE A 643 -14.60 6.15 -21.05
C ILE A 643 -13.52 5.07 -20.88
N PRO A 644 -12.33 5.16 -21.52
CA PRO A 644 -11.32 4.10 -21.42
C PRO A 644 -10.87 3.86 -19.99
N HIS A 645 -10.68 4.93 -19.21
CA HIS A 645 -10.26 4.84 -17.83
C HIS A 645 -11.33 4.20 -16.93
N CYS A 646 -12.59 4.63 -17.02
CA CYS A 646 -13.67 4.04 -16.23
C CYS A 646 -13.86 2.55 -16.51
N TYR A 647 -13.70 2.11 -17.77
CA TYR A 647 -13.76 0.70 -18.14
C TYR A 647 -12.57 -0.10 -17.60
N TYR A 648 -11.35 0.45 -17.71
CA TYR A 648 -10.14 -0.14 -17.14
C TYR A 648 -10.28 -0.36 -15.62
N ILE A 649 -10.70 0.67 -14.88
CA ILE A 649 -10.93 0.60 -13.43
C ILE A 649 -12.04 -0.42 -13.12
N SER A 650 -13.16 -0.38 -13.83
CA SER A 650 -14.26 -1.33 -13.63
C SER A 650 -13.80 -2.78 -13.81
N ALA A 651 -13.07 -3.09 -14.88
CA ALA A 651 -12.57 -4.43 -15.15
C ALA A 651 -11.58 -4.90 -14.08
N LYS A 652 -10.71 -4.00 -13.60
CA LYS A 652 -9.76 -4.28 -12.50
C LYS A 652 -10.50 -4.58 -11.19
N CYS A 653 -11.52 -3.79 -10.85
CA CYS A 653 -12.33 -4.00 -9.65
C CYS A 653 -13.20 -5.26 -9.72
N GLU A 654 -13.76 -5.63 -10.88
CA GLU A 654 -14.53 -6.88 -11.03
C GLU A 654 -13.69 -8.12 -10.70
N LYS A 655 -12.42 -8.16 -11.12
CA LYS A 655 -11.49 -9.25 -10.75
C LYS A 655 -11.29 -9.33 -9.23
N ILE A 656 -11.22 -8.19 -8.55
CA ILE A 656 -11.04 -8.10 -7.09
C ILE A 656 -12.34 -8.40 -6.34
N LEU A 657 -13.51 -8.06 -6.89
CA LEU A 657 -14.82 -8.42 -6.32
C LEU A 657 -14.98 -9.93 -6.13
N ASN A 658 -14.36 -10.75 -6.98
CA ASN A 658 -14.34 -12.20 -6.80
C ASN A 658 -13.70 -12.62 -5.48
N ILE A 659 -12.75 -11.84 -4.93
CA ILE A 659 -12.19 -12.11 -3.61
C ILE A 659 -13.29 -11.99 -2.54
N LEU A 660 -14.10 -10.94 -2.57
CA LEU A 660 -15.21 -10.78 -1.62
C LEU A 660 -16.26 -11.90 -1.77
N ARG A 661 -16.55 -12.32 -3.02
CA ARG A 661 -17.45 -13.44 -3.32
C ARG A 661 -16.90 -14.79 -2.81
N CYS A 662 -15.58 -14.98 -2.84
CA CYS A 662 -14.96 -16.19 -2.30
C CYS A 662 -14.96 -16.22 -0.76
N LEU A 663 -14.84 -15.06 -0.12
CA LEU A 663 -14.76 -14.93 1.33
C LEU A 663 -16.13 -14.88 2.01
N SER A 664 -17.23 -14.75 1.25
CA SER A 664 -18.56 -14.66 1.82
C SER A 664 -19.66 -15.10 0.87
N GLY A 665 -20.63 -15.83 1.41
CA GLY A 665 -21.96 -15.96 0.85
C GLY A 665 -22.94 -15.00 1.55
N VAL A 666 -24.25 -15.21 1.31
CA VAL A 666 -25.30 -14.46 2.00
C VAL A 666 -25.25 -14.72 3.51
N TRP A 667 -25.28 -16.00 3.90
CA TRP A 667 -25.43 -16.42 5.30
C TRP A 667 -24.16 -16.98 5.94
N TRP A 668 -23.04 -16.99 5.21
CA TRP A 668 -21.80 -17.60 5.70
C TRP A 668 -20.59 -16.80 5.25
N GLY A 669 -19.48 -16.97 5.96
CA GLY A 669 -18.18 -16.38 5.64
C GLY A 669 -17.83 -15.19 6.52
N ALA A 670 -16.95 -14.33 6.02
CA ALA A 670 -16.39 -13.24 6.79
C ALA A 670 -17.46 -12.23 7.26
N HIS A 671 -17.24 -11.69 8.46
CA HIS A 671 -18.11 -10.69 9.05
C HIS A 671 -18.27 -9.46 8.13
N PRO A 672 -19.48 -8.87 7.98
CA PRO A 672 -19.70 -7.70 7.12
C PRO A 672 -18.71 -6.55 7.35
N PHE A 673 -18.35 -6.27 8.60
CA PHE A 673 -17.36 -5.24 8.89
C PHE A 673 -15.97 -5.58 8.33
N SER A 674 -15.51 -6.83 8.47
CA SER A 674 -14.25 -7.31 7.88
C SER A 674 -14.27 -7.19 6.35
N LEU A 675 -15.39 -7.56 5.71
CA LEU A 675 -15.57 -7.40 4.26
C LEU A 675 -15.53 -5.93 3.83
N LYS A 676 -16.12 -5.01 4.62
CA LYS A 676 -16.04 -3.57 4.37
C LYS A 676 -14.60 -3.07 4.46
N LEU A 677 -13.81 -3.54 5.43
CA LEU A 677 -12.39 -3.18 5.52
C LEU A 677 -11.61 -3.68 4.30
N LEU A 678 -11.87 -4.90 3.84
CA LEU A 678 -11.28 -5.44 2.61
C LEU A 678 -11.71 -4.64 1.37
N TYR A 679 -12.98 -4.27 1.26
CA TYR A 679 -13.48 -3.38 0.19
C TYR A 679 -12.73 -2.04 0.21
N ASN A 680 -12.60 -1.41 1.38
CA ASN A 680 -11.90 -0.14 1.52
C ASN A 680 -10.43 -0.23 1.07
N ALA A 681 -9.76 -1.33 1.42
CA ALA A 681 -8.34 -1.55 1.13
C ALA A 681 -8.07 -1.93 -0.34
N LEU A 682 -8.92 -2.77 -0.93
CA LEU A 682 -8.65 -3.41 -2.23
C LEU A 682 -9.45 -2.82 -3.40
N ILE A 683 -10.64 -2.27 -3.16
CA ILE A 683 -11.54 -1.79 -4.22
C ILE A 683 -11.67 -0.26 -4.14
N ARG A 684 -12.07 0.28 -2.99
CA ARG A 684 -12.26 1.74 -2.84
C ARG A 684 -10.98 2.51 -3.07
N SER A 685 -9.84 1.99 -2.64
CA SER A 685 -8.52 2.57 -2.91
C SER A 685 -8.23 2.75 -4.41
N ILE A 686 -8.72 1.84 -5.26
CA ILE A 686 -8.62 1.95 -6.72
C ILE A 686 -9.62 2.98 -7.25
N LEU A 687 -10.86 2.97 -6.74
CA LEU A 687 -11.90 3.94 -7.12
C LEU A 687 -11.57 5.38 -6.71
N ASP A 688 -10.76 5.56 -5.66
CA ASP A 688 -10.34 6.86 -5.11
C ASP A 688 -9.13 7.45 -5.85
N TYR A 689 -8.30 6.63 -6.51
CA TYR A 689 -7.08 7.12 -7.15
C TYR A 689 -7.41 7.83 -8.48
N GLY A 690 -7.04 9.12 -8.60
CA GLY A 690 -7.15 9.88 -9.85
C GLY A 690 -8.58 10.26 -10.27
N THR A 691 -9.58 9.89 -9.47
CA THR A 691 -10.99 9.88 -9.87
C THR A 691 -11.61 11.26 -10.02
N PHE A 692 -11.21 12.24 -9.19
CA PHE A 692 -11.76 13.61 -9.25
C PHE A 692 -11.19 14.42 -10.42
N ILE A 693 -10.06 13.99 -11.00
CA ILE A 693 -9.46 14.63 -12.17
C ILE A 693 -10.31 14.40 -13.41
N LEU A 694 -11.04 13.29 -13.47
CA LEU A 694 -11.83 12.91 -14.64
C LEU A 694 -13.08 13.81 -14.82
N GLU A 695 -13.63 14.35 -13.74
CA GLU A 695 -14.88 15.11 -13.81
C GLU A 695 -14.67 16.54 -14.37
N PRO A 696 -15.52 17.02 -15.30
CA PRO A 696 -16.65 16.32 -15.92
C PRO A 696 -16.23 15.36 -17.04
N CYS A 697 -16.76 14.14 -17.01
CA CYS A 697 -16.61 13.16 -18.09
C CYS A 697 -17.94 12.46 -18.40
N ASN A 698 -17.92 11.39 -19.20
CA ASN A 698 -19.14 10.69 -19.60
C ASN A 698 -19.89 10.09 -18.40
N ALA A 699 -21.12 10.54 -18.16
CA ALA A 699 -21.94 10.13 -17.02
C ALA A 699 -22.24 8.61 -17.01
N VAL A 700 -22.45 8.00 -18.17
CA VAL A 700 -22.68 6.55 -18.30
C VAL A 700 -21.43 5.76 -17.90
N ALA A 701 -20.25 6.25 -18.26
CA ALA A 701 -18.98 5.65 -17.87
C ALA A 701 -18.72 5.78 -16.36
N LEU A 702 -19.01 6.94 -15.76
CA LEU A 702 -18.93 7.14 -14.31
C LEU A 702 -19.88 6.22 -13.54
N HIS A 703 -21.12 6.06 -14.03
CA HIS A 703 -22.11 5.19 -13.40
C HIS A 703 -21.66 3.72 -13.30
N LYS A 704 -20.75 3.26 -14.19
CA LYS A 704 -20.15 1.92 -14.06
C LYS A 704 -19.36 1.77 -12.76
N LEU A 705 -18.72 2.84 -12.27
CA LEU A 705 -18.01 2.82 -10.99
C LEU A 705 -19.00 2.73 -9.82
N ASP A 706 -20.15 3.42 -9.90
CA ASP A 706 -21.22 3.34 -8.89
C ASP A 706 -21.83 1.93 -8.81
N ILE A 707 -21.94 1.24 -9.95
CA ILE A 707 -22.35 -0.17 -10.02
C ILE A 707 -21.35 -1.06 -9.25
N ILE A 708 -20.04 -0.83 -9.38
CA ILE A 708 -19.01 -1.58 -8.65
C ILE A 708 -19.15 -1.39 -7.13
N GLN A 709 -19.31 -0.15 -6.66
CA GLN A 709 -19.57 0.13 -5.24
C GLN A 709 -20.83 -0.62 -4.79
N SER A 710 -21.93 -0.50 -5.53
CA SER A 710 -23.21 -1.14 -5.20
C SER A 710 -23.11 -2.67 -5.12
N LYS A 711 -22.39 -3.30 -6.06
CA LYS A 711 -22.10 -4.75 -6.02
C LYS A 711 -21.32 -5.13 -4.77
N ALA A 712 -20.29 -4.36 -4.40
CA ALA A 712 -19.50 -4.61 -3.21
C ALA A 712 -20.34 -4.51 -1.93
N LEU A 713 -21.11 -3.43 -1.78
CA LEU A 713 -21.97 -3.20 -0.61
C LEU A 713 -23.00 -4.31 -0.44
N ARG A 714 -23.57 -4.84 -1.53
CA ARG A 714 -24.49 -5.99 -1.47
C ARG A 714 -23.84 -7.26 -0.97
N ILE A 715 -22.61 -7.56 -1.39
CA ILE A 715 -21.85 -8.72 -0.88
C ILE A 715 -21.55 -8.54 0.60
N ILE A 716 -21.08 -7.35 1.00
CA ILE A 716 -20.80 -6.99 2.39
C ILE A 716 -22.04 -7.19 3.27
N ALA A 717 -23.17 -6.62 2.86
CA ALA A 717 -24.43 -6.65 3.60
C ALA A 717 -25.17 -7.99 3.52
N GLY A 718 -24.83 -8.86 2.56
CA GLY A 718 -25.67 -10.00 2.21
C GLY A 718 -27.04 -9.58 1.63
N ALA A 719 -27.15 -8.34 1.13
CA ALA A 719 -28.42 -7.75 0.72
C ALA A 719 -28.97 -8.33 -0.59
N MET A 720 -30.27 -8.14 -0.83
CA MET A 720 -30.94 -8.61 -2.04
C MET A 720 -30.66 -7.71 -3.25
N ARG A 721 -30.90 -8.23 -4.46
CA ARG A 721 -30.73 -7.44 -5.70
C ARG A 721 -31.73 -6.27 -5.77
N SER A 722 -32.89 -6.40 -5.13
CA SER A 722 -33.91 -5.35 -5.06
C SER A 722 -33.56 -4.24 -4.05
N SER A 723 -32.58 -4.43 -3.15
CA SER A 723 -32.29 -3.48 -2.08
C SER A 723 -31.87 -2.10 -2.62
N PRO A 724 -32.46 -0.99 -2.12
CA PRO A 724 -32.15 0.36 -2.58
C PRO A 724 -30.69 0.74 -2.33
N ILE A 725 -30.05 1.38 -3.32
CA ILE A 725 -28.63 1.71 -3.27
C ILE A 725 -28.35 2.81 -2.23
N ASN A 726 -29.19 3.84 -2.15
CA ASN A 726 -29.08 4.91 -1.15
C ASN A 726 -29.18 4.37 0.28
N ALA A 727 -30.12 3.46 0.54
CA ALA A 727 -30.24 2.80 1.84
C ALA A 727 -29.02 1.91 2.15
N LEU A 728 -28.51 1.16 1.16
CA LEU A 728 -27.28 0.35 1.31
C LEU A 728 -26.04 1.18 1.65
N GLN A 729 -25.92 2.35 1.03
CA GLN A 729 -24.85 3.32 1.31
C GLN A 729 -24.90 3.77 2.77
N VAL A 730 -26.08 4.13 3.28
CA VAL A 730 -26.26 4.54 4.68
C VAL A 730 -26.02 3.38 5.65
N GLU A 731 -26.59 2.21 5.38
CA GLU A 731 -26.46 1.00 6.22
C GLU A 731 -25.00 0.54 6.36
N CYS A 732 -24.21 0.72 5.30
CA CYS A 732 -22.78 0.39 5.30
C CYS A 732 -21.87 1.56 5.68
N SER A 733 -22.41 2.74 6.03
CA SER A 733 -21.68 4.01 6.19
C SER A 733 -20.66 4.24 5.07
N GLU A 734 -21.12 4.20 3.81
CA GLU A 734 -20.31 4.43 2.63
C GLU A 734 -20.96 5.46 1.71
N ALA A 735 -20.34 6.63 1.59
CA ALA A 735 -20.88 7.74 0.81
C ALA A 735 -20.95 7.42 -0.70
N PRO A 736 -21.90 8.03 -1.43
CA PRO A 736 -21.92 8.04 -2.89
C PRO A 736 -20.56 8.47 -3.47
N LEU A 737 -20.13 7.84 -4.57
CA LEU A 737 -18.80 8.11 -5.12
C LEU A 737 -18.64 9.55 -5.59
N HIS A 738 -19.66 10.21 -6.14
CA HIS A 738 -19.56 11.61 -6.58
C HIS A 738 -19.21 12.56 -5.42
N LEU A 739 -19.88 12.43 -4.26
CA LEU A 739 -19.52 13.21 -3.08
C LEU A 739 -18.11 12.86 -2.57
N ARG A 740 -17.73 11.58 -2.69
CA ARG A 740 -16.40 11.11 -2.32
C ARG A 740 -15.31 11.71 -3.21
N ARG A 741 -15.55 11.85 -4.52
CA ARG A 741 -14.63 12.52 -5.45
C ARG A 741 -14.44 13.99 -5.08
N GLN A 742 -15.53 14.71 -4.83
CA GLN A 742 -15.48 16.09 -4.38
C GLN A 742 -14.69 16.23 -3.06
N PHE A 743 -14.97 15.36 -2.08
CA PHE A 743 -14.22 15.31 -0.81
C PHE A 743 -12.71 15.10 -1.00
N LEU A 744 -12.31 14.20 -1.91
CA LEU A 744 -10.90 13.94 -2.21
C LEU A 744 -10.25 15.15 -2.91
N CYS A 745 -10.98 15.83 -3.80
CA CYS A 745 -10.53 17.04 -4.48
C CYS A 745 -10.33 18.21 -3.50
N ASP A 746 -11.30 18.44 -2.61
CA ASP A 746 -11.23 19.50 -1.60
C ASP A 746 -9.98 19.31 -0.71
N ARG A 747 -9.75 18.07 -0.23
CA ARG A 747 -8.56 17.74 0.57
C ARG A 747 -7.24 17.90 -0.18
N PHE A 748 -7.24 17.59 -1.48
CA PHE A 748 -6.08 17.76 -2.32
C PHE A 748 -5.74 19.24 -2.50
N LEU A 749 -6.70 20.07 -2.93
CA LEU A 749 -6.45 21.50 -3.17
C LEU A 749 -6.06 22.26 -1.91
N PHE A 750 -6.73 22.01 -0.79
CA PHE A 750 -6.40 22.68 0.48
C PHE A 750 -4.96 22.38 0.91
N ARG A 751 -4.45 21.17 0.64
CA ARG A 751 -3.04 20.83 0.86
C ARG A 751 -2.12 21.44 -0.20
N ALA A 752 -2.49 21.38 -1.48
CA ALA A 752 -1.63 21.88 -2.57
C ALA A 752 -1.33 23.39 -2.44
N PHE A 753 -2.28 24.16 -1.92
CA PHE A 753 -2.15 25.61 -1.74
C PHE A 753 -1.44 26.05 -0.46
N GLU A 754 -0.97 25.11 0.37
CA GLU A 754 -0.01 25.41 1.45
C GLU A 754 1.23 26.11 0.90
N VAL A 755 1.62 25.78 -0.33
CA VAL A 755 2.68 26.46 -1.07
C VAL A 755 2.10 27.65 -1.83
N TYR A 756 2.65 28.85 -1.58
CA TYR A 756 2.20 30.10 -2.19
C TYR A 756 2.36 30.10 -3.72
N ASN A 757 3.48 29.59 -4.23
CA ASN A 757 3.80 29.56 -5.67
C ASN A 757 3.38 28.23 -6.34
N HIS A 758 2.32 27.58 -5.88
CA HIS A 758 1.88 26.32 -6.50
C HIS A 758 1.39 26.57 -7.96
N PRO A 759 1.92 25.86 -8.99
CA PRO A 759 1.59 26.14 -10.40
C PRO A 759 0.11 26.02 -10.77
N LEU A 760 -0.65 25.25 -9.99
CA LEU A 760 -2.09 25.04 -10.20
C LEU A 760 -2.96 26.27 -9.87
N TYR A 761 -2.52 27.15 -8.97
CA TYR A 761 -3.38 28.23 -8.46
C TYR A 761 -3.80 29.22 -9.56
N SER A 762 -2.84 29.75 -10.33
CA SER A 762 -3.11 30.69 -11.43
C SER A 762 -3.91 30.06 -12.56
N ARG A 763 -3.69 28.78 -12.83
CA ARG A 763 -4.42 28.01 -13.84
C ARG A 763 -5.89 27.83 -13.46
N LEU A 764 -6.17 27.48 -12.21
CA LEU A 764 -7.54 27.37 -11.73
C LEU A 764 -8.27 28.71 -11.71
N ARG A 765 -7.57 29.80 -11.39
CA ARG A 765 -8.13 31.16 -11.53
C ARG A 765 -8.51 31.45 -12.97
N SER A 766 -7.61 31.20 -13.93
CA SER A 766 -7.89 31.37 -15.35
C SER A 766 -9.06 30.50 -15.83
N LEU A 767 -9.16 29.26 -15.31
CA LEU A 767 -10.21 28.33 -15.70
C LEU A 767 -11.56 28.76 -15.13
N LEU A 768 -11.58 29.29 -13.91
CA LEU A 768 -12.77 29.86 -13.29
C LEU A 768 -13.34 31.02 -14.12
N GLU A 769 -12.47 31.90 -14.63
CA GLU A 769 -12.85 33.02 -15.51
C GLU A 769 -13.46 32.54 -16.85
N CYS A 770 -13.14 31.33 -17.29
CA CYS A 770 -13.66 30.74 -18.53
C CYS A 770 -14.97 29.95 -18.34
N MET A 771 -15.48 29.81 -17.12
CA MET A 771 -16.62 28.91 -16.83
C MET A 771 -17.91 29.31 -17.55
N ASP A 772 -18.05 30.57 -17.97
CA ASP A 772 -19.21 31.07 -18.72
C ASP A 772 -19.08 30.85 -20.25
N TYR A 773 -17.97 30.29 -20.73
CA TYR A 773 -17.76 30.07 -22.16
C TYR A 773 -18.63 28.93 -22.70
N PRO A 774 -18.98 28.92 -24.01
CA PRO A 774 -19.89 27.93 -24.60
C PRO A 774 -19.49 26.46 -24.38
N TYR A 775 -18.20 26.18 -24.18
CA TYR A 775 -17.70 24.84 -23.88
C TYR A 775 -18.31 24.24 -22.60
N TRP A 776 -18.68 25.07 -21.62
CA TRP A 776 -19.20 24.65 -20.31
C TRP A 776 -20.72 24.61 -20.21
N ALA A 777 -21.47 25.15 -21.19
CA ALA A 777 -22.93 25.35 -21.11
C ALA A 777 -23.74 24.08 -20.75
N HIS A 778 -23.24 22.89 -21.11
CA HIS A 778 -23.91 21.60 -20.83
C HIS A 778 -23.05 20.66 -19.97
N LYS A 779 -22.05 21.18 -19.25
CA LYS A 779 -21.15 20.40 -18.41
C LYS A 779 -21.29 20.83 -16.96
N SER A 780 -21.23 19.87 -16.04
CA SER A 780 -21.04 20.21 -14.64
C SER A 780 -19.65 20.85 -14.43
N PRO A 781 -19.52 21.80 -13.50
CA PRO A 781 -18.21 22.34 -13.14
C PRO A 781 -17.25 21.21 -12.71
N PRO A 782 -15.96 21.29 -13.10
CA PRO A 782 -14.95 20.34 -12.62
C PRO A 782 -14.85 20.35 -11.10
N CYS A 783 -14.58 19.20 -10.47
CA CYS A 783 -14.35 19.12 -9.03
C CYS A 783 -13.31 20.14 -8.56
N LEU A 784 -12.24 20.33 -9.34
CA LEU A 784 -11.18 21.30 -9.07
C LEU A 784 -11.71 22.74 -8.97
N ILE A 785 -12.66 23.14 -9.83
CA ILE A 785 -13.26 24.47 -9.77
C ILE A 785 -14.18 24.61 -8.56
N VAL A 786 -15.00 23.60 -8.28
CA VAL A 786 -15.87 23.60 -7.09
C VAL A 786 -15.03 23.70 -5.82
N SER A 787 -13.95 22.91 -5.71
CA SER A 787 -13.01 22.97 -4.60
C SER A 787 -12.28 24.32 -4.52
N PHE A 788 -11.95 24.92 -5.67
CA PHE A 788 -11.29 26.22 -5.74
C PHE A 788 -12.20 27.35 -5.25
N GLN A 789 -13.47 27.35 -5.65
CA GLN A 789 -14.46 28.31 -5.16
C GLN A 789 -14.65 28.19 -3.64
N LYS A 790 -14.70 26.96 -3.11
CA LYS A 790 -14.73 26.72 -1.65
C LYS A 790 -13.50 27.29 -0.95
N PHE A 791 -12.32 27.16 -1.55
CA PHE A 791 -11.09 27.74 -1.02
C PHE A 791 -11.13 29.28 -1.00
N LEU A 792 -11.66 29.90 -2.05
CA LEU A 792 -11.79 31.36 -2.14
C LEU A 792 -12.85 31.91 -1.17
N ALA A 793 -13.84 31.11 -0.78
CA ALA A 793 -14.93 31.49 0.12
C ALA A 793 -14.59 31.33 1.62
N LEU A 794 -13.35 30.96 1.98
CA LEU A 794 -12.93 30.83 3.39
C LEU A 794 -12.94 32.21 4.10
N GLN A 795 -13.40 32.25 5.35
CA GLN A 795 -13.54 33.51 6.10
C GLN A 795 -12.20 34.15 6.43
N ALA A 796 -11.25 33.35 6.92
CA ALA A 796 -9.89 33.81 7.21
C ALA A 796 -8.91 33.35 6.11
N PRO A 797 -7.92 34.19 5.77
CA PRO A 797 -6.93 33.86 4.75
C PRO A 797 -6.13 32.62 5.15
N THR A 798 -5.75 31.80 4.16
CA THR A 798 -4.94 30.60 4.39
C THR A 798 -3.47 30.96 4.61
N HIS A 799 -2.80 30.27 5.54
CA HIS A 799 -1.36 30.37 5.73
C HIS A 799 -0.66 29.69 4.56
N ARG A 800 0.13 30.45 3.80
CA ARG A 800 0.87 29.96 2.64
C ARG A 800 2.32 30.36 2.77
N SER A 801 3.23 29.42 2.50
CA SER A 801 4.67 29.62 2.57
C SER A 801 5.33 29.33 1.23
N GLN A 802 6.54 29.86 1.01
CA GLN A 802 7.29 29.62 -0.23
C GLN A 802 7.66 28.15 -0.39
N PHE A 803 8.10 27.53 0.70
CA PHE A 803 8.39 26.10 0.80
C PHE A 803 7.50 25.45 1.85
N LEU A 804 7.55 24.12 1.98
CA LEU A 804 6.87 23.49 3.12
C LEU A 804 7.47 24.01 4.45
N PRO A 805 6.67 24.11 5.53
CA PRO A 805 7.13 24.69 6.80
C PRO A 805 8.44 24.12 7.32
N ILE A 806 8.66 22.81 7.18
CA ILE A 806 9.90 22.14 7.62
C ILE A 806 11.16 22.65 6.89
N PHE A 807 11.02 23.21 5.69
CA PHE A 807 12.13 23.77 4.91
C PHE A 807 12.28 25.28 5.09
N CYS A 808 11.40 25.91 5.88
CA CYS A 808 11.43 27.35 6.14
C CYS A 808 12.20 27.72 7.42
N VAL A 809 12.64 26.73 8.21
CA VAL A 809 13.34 26.91 9.49
C VAL A 809 14.72 26.28 9.46
N ASN A 810 15.60 26.71 10.36
CA ASN A 810 16.94 26.13 10.51
C ASN A 810 16.88 24.62 10.81
N TYR A 811 17.75 23.83 10.20
CA TYR A 811 17.83 22.39 10.45
C TYR A 811 18.10 22.06 11.93
N ASP A 812 18.93 22.85 12.62
CA ASP A 812 19.26 22.66 14.03
C ASP A 812 18.01 22.80 14.93
N ALA A 813 17.08 23.68 14.57
CA ALA A 813 15.80 23.80 15.27
C ALA A 813 14.93 22.53 15.13
N LEU A 814 15.01 21.84 13.99
CA LEU A 814 14.26 20.60 13.76
C LEU A 814 14.79 19.44 14.59
N ILE A 815 16.11 19.35 14.76
CA ILE A 815 16.75 18.24 15.48
C ILE A 815 16.92 18.48 16.98
N LEU A 816 16.73 19.73 17.42
CA LEU A 816 16.68 20.08 18.84
C LEU A 816 15.64 19.21 19.54
N LYS A 817 16.05 18.51 20.60
CA LYS A 817 15.16 17.68 21.43
C LYS A 817 14.54 18.56 22.52
N PRO A 818 13.22 18.76 22.52
CA PRO A 818 12.54 19.52 23.58
C PRO A 818 12.61 18.79 24.92
N SER A 819 12.75 19.54 26.02
CA SER A 819 12.61 19.03 27.39
C SER A 819 11.12 18.94 27.74
N ILE A 820 10.52 17.74 27.70
CA ILE A 820 9.11 17.56 28.09
C ILE A 820 8.95 16.46 29.14
N LEU A 821 8.11 16.75 30.13
CA LEU A 821 7.72 15.86 31.22
C LEU A 821 6.27 15.42 31.01
N PHE A 822 6.05 14.13 30.74
CA PHE A 822 4.67 13.59 30.59
C PHE A 822 4.03 13.13 31.90
N ASP A 823 4.82 13.10 32.97
CA ASP A 823 4.37 12.81 34.32
C ASP A 823 5.06 13.80 35.27
N PHE A 824 4.25 14.63 35.90
CA PHE A 824 4.69 15.63 36.87
C PHE A 824 4.33 15.23 38.31
N GLY A 825 3.94 13.96 38.55
CA GLY A 825 3.63 13.44 39.89
C GLY A 825 2.25 13.83 40.43
N VAL A 826 1.33 14.29 39.56
CA VAL A 826 -0.02 14.75 39.95
C VAL A 826 -1.10 13.92 39.26
N CYS A 827 -2.06 13.40 40.04
CA CYS A 827 -3.16 12.55 39.56
C CYS A 827 -4.47 13.33 39.38
N LYS A 828 -5.24 12.99 38.32
CA LYS A 828 -6.47 13.71 37.95
C LYS A 828 -7.58 13.69 39.01
N GLN A 829 -7.65 12.61 39.80
CA GLN A 829 -8.73 12.36 40.77
C GLN A 829 -8.33 12.71 42.21
N ASP A 830 -7.16 13.31 42.41
CA ASP A 830 -6.65 13.63 43.73
C ASP A 830 -7.20 14.98 44.23
N PRO A 831 -7.97 15.03 45.34
CA PRO A 831 -8.48 16.28 45.91
C PRO A 831 -7.36 17.25 46.34
N SER A 832 -6.17 16.72 46.62
CA SER A 832 -4.98 17.47 47.02
C SER A 832 -4.04 17.82 45.86
N ALA A 833 -4.48 17.61 44.60
CA ALA A 833 -3.64 17.80 43.41
C ALA A 833 -2.96 19.18 43.34
N ASN A 834 -3.65 20.27 43.69
CA ASN A 834 -3.06 21.61 43.71
C ASN A 834 -1.99 21.77 44.80
N ALA A 835 -2.23 21.22 46.00
CA ALA A 835 -1.27 21.27 47.10
C ALA A 835 0.00 20.46 46.76
N LYS A 836 -0.17 19.26 46.19
CA LYS A 836 0.95 18.43 45.69
C LYS A 836 1.71 19.12 44.56
N PHE A 837 1.01 19.76 43.63
CA PHE A 837 1.64 20.52 42.56
C PHE A 837 2.53 21.64 43.11
N ILE A 838 2.03 22.42 44.06
CA ILE A 838 2.80 23.49 44.72
C ILE A 838 4.00 22.90 45.45
N ASP A 839 3.81 21.83 46.23
CA ASP A 839 4.89 21.16 46.95
C ASP A 839 6.00 20.67 46.00
N ILE A 840 5.65 20.06 44.87
CA ILE A 840 6.63 19.62 43.86
C ILE A 840 7.41 20.81 43.27
N VAL A 841 6.74 21.92 42.97
CA VAL A 841 7.39 23.10 42.38
C VAL A 841 8.29 23.82 43.40
N ASP A 842 7.88 23.88 44.66
CA ASP A 842 8.62 24.57 45.73
C ASP A 842 9.76 23.74 46.33
N SER A 843 9.61 22.42 46.38
CA SER A 843 10.61 21.49 46.94
C SER A 843 11.70 21.11 45.94
N ASP A 844 11.37 20.98 44.66
CA ASP A 844 12.34 20.64 43.62
C ASP A 844 13.14 21.89 43.19
N SER A 845 14.43 21.88 43.51
CA SER A 845 15.36 22.98 43.19
C SER A 845 15.42 23.30 41.70
N ARG A 846 15.03 22.36 40.82
CA ARG A 846 14.94 22.58 39.37
C ARG A 846 13.85 23.59 38.99
N TRP A 847 12.75 23.67 39.74
CA TRP A 847 11.56 24.44 39.38
C TRP A 847 11.32 25.67 40.24
N LYS A 848 11.91 25.71 41.45
CA LYS A 848 11.72 26.78 42.45
C LYS A 848 11.93 28.21 41.94
N HIS A 849 12.79 28.39 40.93
CA HIS A 849 13.09 29.69 40.31
C HIS A 849 12.63 29.81 38.85
N CYS A 850 11.78 28.91 38.38
CA CYS A 850 11.23 28.93 37.03
C CYS A 850 9.98 29.81 36.92
N HIS A 851 9.85 30.54 35.82
CA HIS A 851 8.61 31.18 35.42
C HIS A 851 7.56 30.11 35.08
N LEU A 852 6.41 30.12 35.77
CA LEU A 852 5.35 29.13 35.62
C LEU A 852 4.31 29.67 34.65
N ILE A 853 4.28 29.13 33.44
CA ILE A 853 3.36 29.55 32.38
C ILE A 853 2.39 28.41 32.11
N PHE A 854 1.11 28.71 32.03
CA PHE A 854 0.04 27.74 31.75
C PHE A 854 -0.65 28.11 30.44
N SER A 855 -0.96 27.12 29.62
CA SER A 855 -1.71 27.33 28.37
C SER A 855 -2.79 26.29 28.17
N ASP A 856 -3.95 26.73 27.68
CA ASP A 856 -5.08 25.88 27.34
C ASP A 856 -5.85 26.42 26.12
N SER A 857 -6.69 25.59 25.50
CA SER A 857 -7.56 25.97 24.40
C SER A 857 -8.95 25.35 24.51
N SER A 858 -9.97 26.07 24.06
CA SER A 858 -11.36 25.64 24.12
C SER A 858 -12.08 25.89 22.80
N LYS A 859 -12.92 24.92 22.40
CA LYS A 859 -13.84 25.05 21.27
C LYS A 859 -15.19 24.45 21.68
N PRO A 860 -16.23 25.26 21.94
CA PRO A 860 -17.48 24.73 22.48
C PRO A 860 -18.31 23.98 21.42
N GLY A 861 -18.25 24.38 20.15
CA GLY A 861 -18.89 23.70 19.02
C GLY A 861 -18.03 23.64 17.74
N SER A 862 -18.37 22.76 16.79
CA SER A 862 -17.59 22.58 15.55
C SER A 862 -17.54 23.81 14.64
N GLU A 863 -18.57 24.66 14.73
CA GLU A 863 -18.73 25.89 13.93
C GLU A 863 -18.36 27.16 14.71
N GLU A 864 -17.96 27.02 15.98
CA GLU A 864 -17.59 28.15 16.83
C GLU A 864 -16.10 28.42 16.78
N CYS A 865 -15.71 29.64 17.18
CA CYS A 865 -14.31 30.06 17.29
C CYS A 865 -13.55 29.20 18.33
N VAL A 866 -12.22 29.14 18.18
CA VAL A 866 -11.35 28.52 19.18
C VAL A 866 -10.76 29.62 20.06
N GLY A 867 -10.95 29.51 21.37
CA GLY A 867 -10.31 30.39 22.35
C GLY A 867 -9.02 29.76 22.87
N VAL A 868 -7.96 30.57 23.01
CA VAL A 868 -6.67 30.16 23.59
C VAL A 868 -6.37 31.06 24.78
N GLY A 869 -6.04 30.45 25.92
CA GLY A 869 -5.67 31.14 27.15
C GLY A 869 -4.21 30.87 27.49
N VAL A 870 -3.43 31.92 27.77
CA VAL A 870 -2.07 31.81 28.35
C VAL A 870 -2.02 32.61 29.63
N PHE A 871 -1.49 32.01 30.69
CA PHE A 871 -1.41 32.60 32.03
C PHE A 871 -0.01 32.44 32.63
N HIS A 872 0.62 33.55 32.99
CA HIS A 872 1.87 33.53 33.76
C HIS A 872 1.54 33.77 35.25
N GLN A 873 1.77 32.75 36.08
CA GLN A 873 1.28 32.75 37.46
C GLN A 873 1.91 33.84 38.34
N GLN A 874 3.24 34.01 38.33
CA GLN A 874 3.88 34.91 39.31
C GLN A 874 3.63 36.40 39.06
N PHE A 875 3.51 36.81 37.79
CA PHE A 875 3.23 38.20 37.40
C PHE A 875 1.75 38.47 37.13
N GLY A 876 0.88 37.46 37.19
CA GLY A 876 -0.54 37.61 36.88
C GLY A 876 -0.85 38.01 35.43
N ILE A 877 0.08 37.79 34.49
CA ILE A 877 -0.10 38.17 33.09
C ILE A 877 -1.04 37.18 32.40
N VAL A 878 -1.98 37.72 31.63
CA VAL A 878 -3.04 36.98 30.95
C VAL A 878 -3.03 37.34 29.46
N GLN A 879 -3.13 36.32 28.61
CA GLN A 879 -3.46 36.49 27.19
C GLN A 879 -4.70 35.68 26.86
N LYS A 880 -5.67 36.32 26.18
CA LYS A 880 -6.88 35.71 25.66
C LYS A 880 -6.89 35.91 24.16
N ILE A 881 -6.79 34.82 23.40
CA ILE A 881 -6.64 34.90 21.95
C ILE A 881 -7.82 34.18 21.29
N LYS A 882 -8.44 34.85 20.33
CA LYS A 882 -9.55 34.31 19.55
C LYS A 882 -9.07 33.87 18.17
N LEU A 883 -9.27 32.60 17.84
CA LEU A 883 -8.95 31.99 16.55
C LEU A 883 -10.24 31.66 15.75
N PRO A 884 -10.18 31.66 14.40
CA PRO A 884 -11.34 31.38 13.55
C PRO A 884 -12.01 30.01 13.77
N PRO A 885 -13.27 29.83 13.34
CA PRO A 885 -14.00 28.58 13.53
C PRO A 885 -13.42 27.40 12.73
N GLU A 886 -12.65 27.65 11.68
CA GLU A 886 -12.00 26.57 10.92
C GLU A 886 -10.84 25.91 11.69
N THR A 887 -10.30 26.58 12.71
CA THR A 887 -9.19 26.08 13.53
C THR A 887 -9.62 24.86 14.35
N SER A 888 -8.75 23.85 14.44
CA SER A 888 -8.97 22.69 15.32
C SER A 888 -8.54 23.00 16.76
N VAL A 889 -9.15 22.30 17.74
CA VAL A 889 -8.71 22.39 19.15
C VAL A 889 -7.23 22.08 19.28
N PHE A 890 -6.75 21.03 18.58
CA PHE A 890 -5.33 20.68 18.53
C PHE A 890 -4.43 21.84 18.08
N THR A 891 -4.84 22.59 17.05
CA THR A 891 -4.11 23.79 16.61
C THR A 891 -4.14 24.87 17.68
N GLY A 892 -5.28 25.06 18.36
CA GLY A 892 -5.41 25.95 19.51
C GLY A 892 -4.42 25.60 20.63
N GLU A 893 -4.35 24.33 21.04
CA GLU A 893 -3.40 23.82 22.02
C GLU A 893 -1.95 24.13 21.60
N CYS A 894 -1.59 23.82 20.34
CA CYS A 894 -0.26 24.13 19.81
C CYS A 894 0.03 25.63 19.77
N PHE A 895 -0.99 26.45 19.48
CA PHE A 895 -0.87 27.91 19.43
C PHE A 895 -0.66 28.51 20.83
N GLY A 896 -1.24 27.92 21.87
CA GLY A 896 -0.95 28.26 23.26
C GLY A 896 0.53 28.06 23.61
N LEU A 897 1.13 26.95 23.17
CA LEU A 897 2.57 26.71 23.31
C LEU A 897 3.40 27.75 22.55
N LEU A 898 3.01 28.06 21.31
CA LEU A 898 3.68 29.06 20.47
C LEU A 898 3.70 30.43 21.18
N LYS A 899 2.55 30.88 21.67
CA LYS A 899 2.40 32.18 22.35
C LYS A 899 3.15 32.24 23.66
N SER A 900 3.22 31.12 24.38
CA SER A 900 4.06 31.00 25.58
C SER A 900 5.54 31.18 25.26
N LEU A 901 6.04 30.58 24.17
CA LEU A 901 7.43 30.75 23.71
C LEU A 901 7.73 32.17 23.21
N GLU A 902 6.82 32.77 22.44
CA GLU A 902 6.93 34.17 22.01
C GLU A 902 7.02 35.10 23.24
N TYR A 903 6.17 34.89 24.24
CA TYR A 903 6.18 35.66 25.48
C TYR A 903 7.50 35.51 26.24
N ILE A 904 8.04 34.29 26.37
CA ILE A 904 9.35 34.03 26.99
C ILE A 904 10.46 34.82 26.29
N LEU A 905 10.48 34.83 24.95
CA LEU A 905 11.48 35.55 24.16
C LEU A 905 11.35 37.07 24.31
N ILE A 906 10.13 37.60 24.24
CA ILE A 906 9.85 39.04 24.38
C ILE A 906 10.23 39.54 25.76
N MET A 907 9.84 38.81 26.81
CA MET A 907 10.09 39.17 28.20
C MET A 907 11.48 38.75 28.70
N LYS A 908 12.27 38.07 27.86
CA LYS A 908 13.65 37.62 28.16
C LYS A 908 13.73 36.72 29.40
N LEU A 909 12.77 35.80 29.55
CA LEU A 909 12.66 34.93 30.71
C LEU A 909 13.69 33.80 30.64
N LYS A 910 14.71 33.83 31.52
CA LYS A 910 15.84 32.89 31.46
C LYS A 910 15.47 31.43 31.75
N ASN A 911 14.60 31.18 32.72
CA ASN A 911 14.23 29.83 33.16
C ASN A 911 12.72 29.72 33.22
N SER A 912 12.10 28.97 32.31
CA SER A 912 10.65 28.89 32.20
C SER A 912 10.17 27.45 32.07
N ILE A 913 9.00 27.15 32.62
CA ILE A 913 8.28 25.90 32.41
C ILE A 913 6.86 26.19 31.93
N ILE A 914 6.48 25.52 30.84
CA ILE A 914 5.15 25.65 30.23
C ILE A 914 4.33 24.41 30.60
N PHE A 915 3.24 24.61 31.33
CA PHE A 915 2.28 23.59 31.71
C PHE A 915 1.08 23.59 30.76
N THR A 916 0.65 22.40 30.35
CA THR A 916 -0.57 22.22 29.56
C THR A 916 -1.16 20.83 29.80
N ASP A 917 -2.48 20.69 29.67
CA ASP A 917 -3.13 19.37 29.64
C ASP A 917 -3.22 18.75 28.23
N ALA A 918 -2.76 19.50 27.22
CA ALA A 918 -2.65 19.09 25.83
C ALA A 918 -1.53 18.07 25.57
N LYS A 919 -1.71 16.83 26.07
CA LYS A 919 -0.75 15.73 25.84
C LYS A 919 -0.44 15.53 24.36
N SER A 920 -1.45 15.74 23.51
CA SER A 920 -1.34 15.56 22.07
C SER A 920 -0.40 16.58 21.41
N ALA A 921 -0.45 17.85 21.84
CA ALA A 921 0.45 18.91 21.38
C ALA A 921 1.90 18.66 21.83
N LEU A 922 2.11 18.23 23.07
CA LEU A 922 3.44 17.88 23.59
C LEU A 922 4.03 16.66 22.86
N GLN A 923 3.22 15.62 22.61
CA GLN A 923 3.65 14.48 21.79
C GLN A 923 4.01 14.88 20.36
N ALA A 924 3.29 15.85 19.78
CA ALA A 924 3.62 16.38 18.46
C ALA A 924 4.95 17.15 18.47
N LEU A 925 5.22 17.92 19.53
CA LEU A 925 6.48 18.66 19.73
C LEU A 925 7.67 17.72 20.01
N GLU A 926 7.50 16.65 20.78
CA GLU A 926 8.57 15.69 21.05
C GLU A 926 9.00 14.93 19.78
N ARG A 927 8.04 14.67 18.88
CA ARG A 927 8.23 13.79 17.73
C ARG A 927 9.27 14.33 16.74
N PHE A 928 10.14 13.45 16.26
CA PHE A 928 11.16 13.79 15.27
C PHE A 928 10.53 14.30 13.93
N PRO A 929 10.84 15.51 13.42
CA PRO A 929 10.12 16.13 12.30
C PRO A 929 10.17 15.36 10.98
N PHE A 930 11.29 14.71 10.65
CA PHE A 930 11.45 13.93 9.41
C PHE A 930 10.67 12.61 9.41
N SER A 931 9.85 12.40 10.45
CA SER A 931 9.09 11.18 10.64
C SER A 931 7.99 10.96 9.61
N SER A 932 7.12 11.95 9.39
CA SER A 932 6.01 11.76 8.46
C SER A 932 5.53 13.11 7.96
N ASN A 933 4.91 13.12 6.77
CA ASN A 933 4.33 14.36 6.24
C ASN A 933 3.18 14.88 7.12
N ARG A 934 2.48 13.98 7.85
CA ARG A 934 1.41 14.33 8.80
C ARG A 934 1.92 14.97 10.09
N ASN A 935 3.23 14.98 10.34
CA ASN A 935 3.82 15.47 11.59
C ASN A 935 4.41 16.88 11.48
N ASN A 936 4.34 17.53 10.32
CA ASN A 936 4.91 18.87 10.12
C ASN A 936 3.83 19.94 10.30
N HIS A 937 3.11 19.90 11.43
CA HIS A 937 2.14 20.95 11.70
C HIS A 937 2.85 22.30 11.74
N PRO A 938 2.44 23.32 10.97
CA PRO A 938 3.17 24.58 10.85
C PRO A 938 3.46 25.24 12.21
N VAL A 939 2.49 25.22 13.12
CA VAL A 939 2.65 25.76 14.49
C VAL A 939 3.70 24.98 15.30
N ILE A 940 3.77 23.65 15.17
CA ILE A 940 4.80 22.86 15.87
C ILE A 940 6.19 23.18 15.33
N ILE A 941 6.33 23.34 14.02
CA ILE A 941 7.59 23.75 13.41
C ILE A 941 8.01 25.15 13.90
N ALA A 942 7.06 26.09 14.00
CA ALA A 942 7.30 27.41 14.57
C ALA A 942 7.68 27.34 16.06
N CYS A 943 7.04 26.49 16.86
CA CYS A 943 7.44 26.26 18.25
C CYS A 943 8.88 25.75 18.36
N ARG A 944 9.30 24.84 17.47
CA ARG A 944 10.70 24.36 17.45
C ARG A 944 11.68 25.47 17.12
N ASP A 945 11.34 26.32 16.15
CA ASP A 945 12.17 27.47 15.78
C ASP A 945 12.32 28.45 16.95
N LEU A 946 11.23 28.82 17.62
CA LEU A 946 11.31 29.68 18.80
C LEU A 946 12.03 29.02 19.99
N LEU A 947 11.88 27.70 20.17
CA LEU A 947 12.62 26.96 21.19
C LEU A 947 14.13 26.97 20.90
N TYR A 948 14.52 26.84 19.63
CA TYR A 948 15.91 27.00 19.22
C TYR A 948 16.41 28.43 19.43
N GLN A 949 15.61 29.44 19.11
CA GLN A 949 15.93 30.84 19.41
C GLN A 949 16.08 31.12 20.91
N CYS A 950 15.31 30.44 21.77
CA CYS A 950 15.50 30.46 23.22
C CYS A 950 16.85 29.85 23.61
N CYS A 951 17.17 28.68 23.04
CA CYS A 951 18.42 27.96 23.32
C CYS A 951 19.66 28.81 22.97
N ILE A 952 19.71 29.42 21.78
CA ILE A 952 20.84 30.29 21.38
C ILE A 952 20.99 31.55 22.25
N LYS A 953 19.92 31.98 22.93
CA LYS A 953 19.93 33.10 23.88
C LYS A 953 20.20 32.65 25.32
N ASN A 954 20.52 31.38 25.53
CA ASN A 954 20.70 30.74 26.84
C ASN A 954 19.43 30.83 27.73
N TYR A 955 18.25 30.69 27.14
CA TYR A 955 16.98 30.54 27.86
C TYR A 955 16.63 29.07 27.97
N THR A 956 16.43 28.59 29.19
CA THR A 956 16.05 27.22 29.50
C THR A 956 14.53 27.13 29.52
N VAL A 957 13.95 26.36 28.60
CA VAL A 957 12.51 26.13 28.52
C VAL A 957 12.20 24.64 28.65
N SER A 958 11.39 24.29 29.64
CA SER A 958 10.83 22.95 29.81
C SER A 958 9.32 22.96 29.60
N PHE A 959 8.77 21.82 29.21
CA PHE A 959 7.33 21.61 29.07
C PHE A 959 6.86 20.51 30.03
N ALA A 960 5.67 20.64 30.59
CA ALA A 960 5.11 19.61 31.45
C ALA A 960 3.63 19.37 31.15
N TRP A 961 3.26 18.10 31.01
CA TRP A 961 1.88 17.67 30.96
C TRP A 961 1.29 17.61 32.37
N ILE A 962 0.11 18.19 32.54
CA ILE A 962 -0.67 18.09 33.78
C ILE A 962 -2.09 17.60 33.48
N PRO A 963 -2.75 16.88 34.41
CA PRO A 963 -4.10 16.42 34.18
C PRO A 963 -5.10 17.58 34.14
N GLY A 964 -5.88 17.68 33.06
CA GLY A 964 -6.97 18.66 32.94
C GLY A 964 -8.09 18.44 33.97
N HIS A 965 -8.74 19.53 34.38
CA HIS A 965 -9.82 19.57 35.40
C HIS A 965 -9.47 18.93 36.75
N SER A 966 -8.20 19.01 37.16
CA SER A 966 -7.69 18.46 38.43
C SER A 966 -7.66 19.47 39.60
N GLY A 967 -8.13 20.69 39.40
CA GLY A 967 -8.13 21.74 40.42
C GLY A 967 -6.81 22.50 40.59
N ILE A 968 -5.79 22.25 39.75
CA ILE A 968 -4.55 23.05 39.71
C ILE A 968 -4.90 24.50 39.33
N PHE A 969 -4.54 25.47 40.17
CA PHE A 969 -4.94 26.87 40.02
C PHE A 969 -4.55 27.45 38.65
N GLY A 970 -3.28 27.34 38.25
CA GLY A 970 -2.79 27.89 36.98
C GLY A 970 -3.48 27.29 35.76
N ASN A 971 -3.73 25.97 35.74
CA ASN A 971 -4.44 25.30 34.65
C ASN A 971 -5.92 25.69 34.61
N THR A 972 -6.56 25.75 35.77
CA THR A 972 -7.97 26.17 35.89
C THR A 972 -8.14 27.61 35.41
N LYS A 973 -7.16 28.47 35.69
CA LYS A 973 -7.14 29.84 35.17
C LYS A 973 -6.98 29.85 33.65
N ALA A 974 -6.02 29.10 33.08
CA ALA A 974 -5.84 28.99 31.63
C ALA A 974 -7.10 28.46 30.91
N ASP A 975 -7.77 27.42 31.43
CA ASP A 975 -9.05 26.89 30.92
C ASP A 975 -10.16 27.96 30.94
N SER A 976 -10.29 28.69 32.06
CA SER A 976 -11.27 29.78 32.16
C SER A 976 -11.01 30.90 31.15
N LEU A 977 -9.73 31.22 30.89
CA LEU A 977 -9.32 32.22 29.92
C LEU A 977 -9.57 31.74 28.50
N ALA A 978 -9.30 30.48 28.18
CA ALA A 978 -9.58 29.88 26.88
C ALA A 978 -11.08 29.89 26.58
N LYS A 979 -11.94 29.57 27.56
CA LYS A 979 -13.41 29.64 27.43
C LYS A 979 -13.90 31.07 27.23
N ALA A 980 -13.37 32.04 27.98
CA ALA A 980 -13.70 33.45 27.81
C ALA A 980 -13.28 33.96 26.42
N ALA A 981 -12.08 33.59 25.97
CA ALA A 981 -11.47 34.05 24.72
C ALA A 981 -12.30 33.71 23.46
N VAL A 982 -13.16 32.69 23.50
CA VAL A 982 -14.11 32.40 22.42
C VAL A 982 -14.99 33.61 22.09
N ASN A 983 -15.40 34.35 23.13
CA ASN A 983 -16.26 35.52 23.00
C ASN A 983 -15.48 36.83 23.05
N ASP A 984 -14.56 36.96 24.02
CA ASP A 984 -13.93 38.22 24.41
C ASP A 984 -12.40 38.25 24.22
N GLY A 985 -11.86 37.31 23.44
CA GLY A 985 -10.44 37.22 23.15
C GLY A 985 -9.99 38.20 22.07
N ASP A 986 -8.72 38.60 22.15
CA ASP A 986 -8.09 39.47 21.16
C ASP A 986 -8.03 38.78 19.80
N LEU A 987 -8.44 39.51 18.76
CA LEU A 987 -8.27 39.07 17.38
C LEU A 987 -6.81 39.26 16.97
N VAL A 988 -6.11 38.15 16.78
CA VAL A 988 -4.76 38.15 16.25
C VAL A 988 -4.79 38.01 14.73
N PRO A 989 -3.83 38.59 13.98
CA PRO A 989 -3.68 38.37 12.54
C PRO A 989 -3.33 36.89 12.28
N TYR A 990 -4.36 36.06 12.24
CA TYR A 990 -4.26 34.62 12.08
C TYR A 990 -4.58 34.21 10.65
N LYS A 991 -3.91 33.15 10.20
CA LYS A 991 -4.14 32.54 8.90
C LYS A 991 -4.46 31.06 9.08
N ASN A 992 -5.51 30.58 8.42
CA ASN A 992 -5.95 29.18 8.49
C ASN A 992 -4.86 28.24 7.98
N PHE A 993 -4.49 27.22 8.76
CA PHE A 993 -3.51 26.23 8.31
C PHE A 993 -4.18 25.16 7.45
N CYS A 994 -3.51 24.75 6.37
CA CYS A 994 -4.00 23.75 5.42
C CYS A 994 -4.36 22.40 6.06
N CYS A 995 -3.70 22.04 7.17
CA CYS A 995 -4.00 20.82 7.92
C CYS A 995 -5.38 20.87 8.61
N ASP A 996 -5.79 22.03 9.12
CA ASP A 996 -7.13 22.24 9.70
C ASP A 996 -8.18 22.30 8.59
N LEU A 997 -7.88 23.05 7.51
CA LEU A 997 -8.75 23.13 6.35
C LEU A 997 -9.04 21.74 5.76
N ALA A 998 -8.05 20.83 5.73
CA ALA A 998 -8.23 19.46 5.23
C ALA A 998 -9.22 18.60 6.04
N LEU A 999 -9.68 19.07 7.21
CA LEU A 999 -10.74 18.43 8.00
C LEU A 999 -12.15 18.92 7.60
N LEU A 1000 -12.28 20.16 7.13
CA LEU A 1000 -13.55 20.76 6.69
C LEU A 1000 -14.30 19.96 5.61
N PRO A 1001 -13.62 19.36 4.60
CA PRO A 1001 -14.32 18.59 3.58
C PRO A 1001 -15.15 17.43 4.14
N LYS A 1002 -14.77 16.90 5.31
CA LYS A 1002 -15.49 15.76 5.91
C LYS A 1002 -16.87 16.16 6.44
N SER A 1003 -16.99 17.31 7.10
CA SER A 1003 -18.30 17.82 7.55
C SER A 1003 -19.17 18.19 6.35
N GLN A 1004 -18.59 18.84 5.34
CA GLN A 1004 -19.29 19.17 4.10
C GLN A 1004 -19.80 17.93 3.36
N LEU A 1005 -18.98 16.88 3.26
CA LEU A 1005 -19.37 15.58 2.71
C LEU A 1005 -20.59 15.02 3.46
N LEU A 1006 -20.54 15.02 4.80
CA LEU A 1006 -21.63 14.50 5.63
C LEU A 1006 -22.90 15.34 5.46
N ASN A 1007 -22.80 16.67 5.49
CA ASN A 1007 -23.96 17.56 5.32
C ASN A 1007 -24.62 17.37 3.94
N SER A 1008 -23.81 17.32 2.88
CA SER A 1008 -24.30 17.08 1.51
C SER A 1008 -24.95 15.70 1.39
N TRP A 1009 -24.35 14.68 2.01
CA TRP A 1009 -24.90 13.34 2.00
C TRP A 1009 -26.20 13.25 2.80
N THR A 1010 -26.29 13.90 3.97
CA THR A 1010 -27.51 13.97 4.78
C THR A 1010 -28.65 14.61 4.01
N HIS A 1011 -28.38 15.70 3.28
CA HIS A 1011 -29.37 16.34 2.43
C HIS A 1011 -29.87 15.40 1.31
N ILE A 1012 -28.95 14.73 0.60
CA ILE A 1012 -29.28 13.74 -0.45
C ILE A 1012 -30.04 12.54 0.13
N TRP A 1013 -29.69 12.09 1.33
CA TRP A 1013 -30.39 11.00 2.00
C TRP A 1013 -31.81 11.39 2.37
N ARG A 1014 -32.01 12.55 2.99
CA ARG A 1014 -33.33 13.06 3.38
C ARG A 1014 -34.25 13.30 2.18
N SER A 1015 -33.73 13.77 1.05
CA SER A 1015 -34.53 13.95 -0.17
C SER A 1015 -34.83 12.62 -0.87
N SER A 1016 -33.82 11.78 -1.10
CA SER A 1016 -34.00 10.51 -1.84
C SER A 1016 -34.82 9.47 -1.07
N SER A 1017 -34.77 9.46 0.26
CA SER A 1017 -35.54 8.54 1.10
C SER A 1017 -37.05 8.75 1.04
N GLN A 1018 -37.51 9.94 0.60
CA GLN A 1018 -38.94 10.22 0.37
C GLN A 1018 -39.53 9.41 -0.78
N THR A 1019 -38.72 8.82 -1.66
CA THR A 1019 -39.19 7.99 -2.78
C THR A 1019 -38.58 6.59 -2.75
N ILE A 1020 -37.27 6.49 -2.53
CA ILE A 1020 -36.52 5.26 -2.60
C ILE A 1020 -35.94 4.94 -1.22
N GLY A 1021 -36.26 3.78 -0.65
CA GLY A 1021 -35.77 3.39 0.68
C GLY A 1021 -36.61 3.93 1.85
N ARG A 1022 -37.88 4.32 1.61
CA ARG A 1022 -38.83 4.83 2.62
C ARG A 1022 -38.92 3.99 3.90
N TYR A 1023 -38.92 2.67 3.78
CA TYR A 1023 -38.96 1.77 4.95
C TYR A 1023 -37.68 1.89 5.78
N TYR A 1024 -36.51 1.98 5.13
CA TYR A 1024 -35.24 2.10 5.85
C TYR A 1024 -35.13 3.46 6.57
N SER A 1025 -35.67 4.54 5.99
CA SER A 1025 -35.65 5.86 6.64
C SER A 1025 -36.49 5.96 7.90
N THR A 1026 -37.47 5.07 8.12
CA THR A 1026 -38.17 5.02 9.43
C THR A 1026 -37.31 4.38 10.52
N ILE A 1027 -36.25 3.66 10.14
CA ILE A 1027 -35.33 2.97 11.05
C ILE A 1027 -34.05 3.78 11.27
N GLN A 1028 -33.51 4.34 10.20
CA GLN A 1028 -32.25 5.10 10.20
C GLN A 1028 -32.47 6.46 9.52
N VAL A 1029 -32.81 7.46 10.34
CA VAL A 1029 -33.07 8.83 9.88
C VAL A 1029 -31.77 9.54 9.49
N ASP A 1030 -30.77 9.49 10.38
CA ASP A 1030 -29.49 10.16 10.17
C ASP A 1030 -28.40 9.18 9.75
N ILE A 1031 -27.37 9.71 9.09
CA ILE A 1031 -26.27 8.91 8.56
C ILE A 1031 -25.33 8.52 9.71
N PRO A 1032 -25.14 7.22 9.99
CA PRO A 1032 -24.30 6.82 11.10
C PRO A 1032 -22.81 6.95 10.73
N PRO A 1033 -21.94 7.39 11.67
CA PRO A 1033 -20.52 7.59 11.41
C PRO A 1033 -19.77 6.26 11.13
N LYS A 1034 -20.29 5.16 11.67
CA LYS A 1034 -19.84 3.78 11.43
C LYS A 1034 -21.09 2.89 11.31
N PRO A 1035 -21.01 1.78 10.54
CA PRO A 1035 -22.13 0.86 10.46
C PRO A 1035 -22.37 0.24 11.84
N TRP A 1036 -23.63 0.01 12.20
CA TRP A 1036 -23.99 -0.55 13.52
C TRP A 1036 -23.32 -1.90 13.82
N PHE A 1037 -23.05 -2.68 12.78
CA PHE A 1037 -22.36 -3.95 12.89
C PHE A 1037 -20.84 -3.80 13.09
N SER A 1038 -20.26 -2.60 13.24
CA SER A 1038 -18.82 -2.47 13.52
C SER A 1038 -18.44 -2.96 14.93
N ASN A 1039 -19.37 -2.84 15.88
CA ASN A 1039 -19.12 -3.09 17.31
C ASN A 1039 -19.86 -4.33 17.84
N LEU A 1040 -20.71 -4.96 17.03
CA LEU A 1040 -21.50 -6.12 17.44
C LEU A 1040 -20.82 -7.42 17.00
N THR A 1041 -20.88 -8.44 17.84
CA THR A 1041 -20.16 -9.71 17.70
C THR A 1041 -20.95 -10.80 16.94
N PHE A 1042 -22.04 -10.42 16.27
CA PHE A 1042 -22.87 -11.38 15.55
C PHE A 1042 -22.14 -11.99 14.35
N GLY A 1043 -22.38 -13.28 14.08
CA GLY A 1043 -21.89 -13.92 12.86
C GLY A 1043 -22.51 -13.33 11.59
N LYS A 1044 -21.94 -13.66 10.42
CA LYS A 1044 -22.41 -13.19 9.10
C LYS A 1044 -23.90 -13.49 8.84
N ALA A 1045 -24.38 -14.67 9.25
CA ALA A 1045 -25.78 -15.07 9.07
C ALA A 1045 -26.73 -14.07 9.71
N ILE A 1046 -26.63 -13.91 11.03
CA ILE A 1046 -27.46 -13.02 11.86
C ILE A 1046 -27.38 -11.60 11.34
N THR A 1047 -26.16 -11.10 11.13
CA THR A 1047 -25.93 -9.73 10.69
C THR A 1047 -26.61 -9.45 9.34
N SER A 1048 -26.47 -10.36 8.38
CA SER A 1048 -27.11 -10.19 7.06
C SER A 1048 -28.64 -10.29 7.15
N THR A 1049 -29.18 -11.09 8.08
CA THR A 1049 -30.63 -11.21 8.28
C THR A 1049 -31.19 -9.91 8.80
N LEU A 1050 -30.54 -9.37 9.84
CA LEU A 1050 -30.91 -8.08 10.43
C LEU A 1050 -30.77 -6.94 9.42
N ILE A 1051 -29.70 -6.92 8.60
CA ILE A 1051 -29.57 -5.93 7.52
C ILE A 1051 -30.73 -6.04 6.52
N ARG A 1052 -31.11 -7.24 6.08
CA ARG A 1052 -32.25 -7.44 5.18
C ARG A 1052 -33.57 -6.99 5.79
N MET A 1053 -33.77 -7.26 7.08
CA MET A 1053 -34.92 -6.78 7.84
C MET A 1053 -34.94 -5.26 7.92
N ARG A 1054 -33.81 -4.62 8.24
CA ARG A 1054 -33.65 -3.15 8.28
C ARG A 1054 -33.93 -2.53 6.93
N LEU A 1055 -33.42 -3.11 5.84
CA LEU A 1055 -33.66 -2.62 4.49
C LEU A 1055 -35.12 -2.81 4.04
N GLY A 1056 -35.89 -3.70 4.68
CA GLY A 1056 -37.25 -4.07 4.26
C GLY A 1056 -37.27 -5.07 3.10
N HIS A 1057 -36.13 -5.72 2.82
CA HIS A 1057 -35.90 -6.58 1.66
C HIS A 1057 -35.44 -7.97 2.12
N ALA A 1058 -36.40 -8.75 2.65
CA ALA A 1058 -36.24 -10.12 3.12
C ALA A 1058 -37.19 -11.09 2.40
N CYS A 1059 -37.04 -12.39 2.60
CA CYS A 1059 -37.90 -13.43 2.01
C CYS A 1059 -39.27 -13.54 2.72
N ILE A 1060 -39.97 -12.41 2.89
CA ILE A 1060 -41.31 -12.35 3.49
C ILE A 1060 -42.39 -12.28 2.39
N PRO A 1061 -43.61 -12.80 2.62
CA PRO A 1061 -44.68 -12.81 1.62
C PRO A 1061 -44.94 -11.43 0.98
N LEU A 1062 -44.99 -10.37 1.80
CA LEU A 1062 -45.18 -9.00 1.32
C LEU A 1062 -44.11 -8.57 0.31
N HIS A 1063 -42.84 -8.87 0.56
CA HIS A 1063 -41.76 -8.48 -0.34
C HIS A 1063 -41.66 -9.41 -1.56
N LEU A 1064 -41.87 -10.72 -1.38
CA LEU A 1064 -41.86 -11.70 -2.47
C LEU A 1064 -43.00 -11.45 -3.49
N ALA A 1065 -44.18 -11.03 -3.01
CA ALA A 1065 -45.28 -10.60 -3.87
C ALA A 1065 -44.93 -9.34 -4.68
N ARG A 1066 -44.28 -8.35 -4.06
CA ARG A 1066 -43.76 -7.16 -4.78
C ARG A 1066 -42.75 -7.53 -5.86
N LEU A 1067 -41.97 -8.59 -5.65
CA LEU A 1067 -41.03 -9.14 -6.64
C LEU A 1067 -41.70 -10.07 -7.68
N LYS A 1068 -43.02 -10.28 -7.60
CA LYS A 1068 -43.79 -11.23 -8.43
C LYS A 1068 -43.29 -12.68 -8.34
N LEU A 1069 -42.70 -13.05 -7.19
CA LEU A 1069 -42.29 -14.43 -6.89
C LEU A 1069 -43.40 -15.21 -6.16
N LEU A 1070 -44.34 -14.51 -5.54
CA LEU A 1070 -45.57 -15.06 -4.97
C LEU A 1070 -46.79 -14.35 -5.57
N PRO A 1071 -47.94 -15.04 -5.70
CA PRO A 1071 -49.15 -14.47 -6.29
C PRO A 1071 -49.86 -13.46 -5.36
N SER A 1072 -49.70 -13.59 -4.04
CA SER A 1072 -50.30 -12.70 -3.04
C SER A 1072 -49.31 -12.31 -1.96
N ASN A 1073 -49.58 -11.20 -1.28
CA ASN A 1073 -48.83 -10.71 -0.12
C ASN A 1073 -49.31 -11.31 1.22
N ILE A 1074 -50.27 -12.23 1.18
CA ILE A 1074 -50.89 -12.84 2.36
C ILE A 1074 -49.91 -13.83 2.99
N CYS A 1075 -49.87 -13.88 4.32
CA CYS A 1075 -49.08 -14.85 5.05
C CYS A 1075 -49.55 -16.29 4.78
N GLU A 1076 -48.65 -17.27 4.87
CA GLU A 1076 -49.01 -18.68 4.76
C GLU A 1076 -49.98 -19.17 5.86
N CYS A 1077 -50.25 -18.37 6.90
CA CYS A 1077 -51.29 -18.66 7.88
C CYS A 1077 -52.71 -18.30 7.39
N GLY A 1078 -52.83 -17.52 6.31
CA GLY A 1078 -54.11 -17.09 5.71
C GLY A 1078 -54.77 -15.85 6.34
N ASN A 1079 -54.24 -15.32 7.45
CA ASN A 1079 -54.98 -14.35 8.28
C ASN A 1079 -54.76 -12.87 7.93
N ASP A 1080 -53.59 -12.49 7.41
CA ASP A 1080 -53.23 -11.09 7.14
C ASP A 1080 -52.06 -10.98 6.15
N VAL A 1081 -51.67 -9.76 5.80
CA VAL A 1081 -50.46 -9.44 5.04
C VAL A 1081 -49.23 -10.01 5.77
N GLY A 1082 -48.43 -10.81 5.07
CA GLY A 1082 -47.20 -11.41 5.60
C GLY A 1082 -46.05 -10.41 5.66
N ASP A 1083 -46.19 -9.37 6.49
CA ASP A 1083 -45.14 -8.41 6.82
C ASP A 1083 -44.38 -8.82 8.10
N PHE A 1084 -43.35 -8.06 8.49
CA PHE A 1084 -42.59 -8.39 9.69
C PHE A 1084 -43.41 -8.27 10.98
N ASN A 1085 -44.34 -7.33 11.08
CA ASN A 1085 -45.14 -7.15 12.29
C ASN A 1085 -46.09 -8.34 12.48
N HIS A 1086 -46.75 -8.77 11.40
CA HIS A 1086 -47.57 -9.97 11.41
C HIS A 1086 -46.74 -11.19 11.80
N ILE A 1087 -45.60 -11.44 11.15
CA ILE A 1087 -44.74 -12.61 11.42
C ILE A 1087 -44.29 -12.68 12.89
N PHE A 1088 -43.89 -11.56 13.48
CA PHE A 1088 -43.34 -11.54 14.84
C PHE A 1088 -44.40 -11.42 15.94
N PHE A 1089 -45.48 -10.66 15.73
CA PHE A 1089 -46.44 -10.34 16.79
C PHE A 1089 -47.79 -11.07 16.65
N ALA A 1090 -48.22 -11.45 15.45
CA ALA A 1090 -49.58 -11.95 15.20
C ALA A 1090 -49.66 -13.39 14.65
N CYS A 1091 -48.68 -13.84 13.87
CA CYS A 1091 -48.74 -15.06 13.08
C CYS A 1091 -48.88 -16.31 13.98
N PRO A 1092 -49.99 -17.08 13.88
CA PRO A 1092 -50.26 -18.22 14.76
C PRO A 1092 -49.30 -19.40 14.57
N ARG A 1093 -48.49 -19.39 13.50
CA ARG A 1093 -47.53 -20.46 13.18
C ARG A 1093 -46.22 -20.37 13.98
N HIS A 1094 -46.02 -19.32 14.78
CA HIS A 1094 -44.78 -19.06 15.49
C HIS A 1094 -45.01 -18.88 17.00
N ASP A 1095 -44.20 -19.55 17.81
CA ASP A 1095 -44.17 -19.35 19.26
C ASP A 1095 -43.45 -18.03 19.59
N ARG A 1096 -44.17 -17.13 20.27
CA ARG A 1096 -43.73 -15.78 20.64
C ARG A 1096 -43.66 -15.55 22.14
N SER A 1097 -43.95 -16.58 22.96
CA SER A 1097 -43.96 -16.46 24.42
C SER A 1097 -42.61 -15.95 24.96
N ALA A 1098 -41.52 -16.61 24.57
CA ALA A 1098 -40.15 -16.23 24.92
C ALA A 1098 -39.71 -14.89 24.30
N PHE A 1099 -40.23 -14.54 23.12
CA PHE A 1099 -39.91 -13.28 22.44
C PHE A 1099 -40.51 -12.08 23.17
N ILE A 1100 -41.79 -12.14 23.52
CA ILE A 1100 -42.47 -11.06 24.25
C ILE A 1100 -41.88 -10.92 25.66
N SER A 1101 -41.66 -12.03 26.38
CA SER A 1101 -41.06 -11.97 27.73
C SER A 1101 -39.65 -11.37 27.71
N SER A 1102 -38.83 -11.71 26.70
CA SER A 1102 -37.50 -11.13 26.56
C SER A 1102 -37.52 -9.65 26.20
N LEU A 1103 -38.49 -9.17 25.42
CA LEU A 1103 -38.64 -7.72 25.14
C LEU A 1103 -39.08 -6.95 26.38
N LEU A 1104 -39.98 -7.52 27.18
CA LEU A 1104 -40.43 -6.92 28.44
C LEU A 1104 -39.29 -6.83 29.46
N SER A 1105 -38.41 -7.83 29.53
CA SER A 1105 -37.28 -7.84 30.47
C SER A 1105 -36.26 -6.72 30.22
N ILE A 1106 -36.10 -6.30 28.96
CA ILE A 1106 -35.26 -5.15 28.58
C ILE A 1106 -36.04 -3.82 28.51
N LYS A 1107 -37.24 -3.77 29.10
CA LYS A 1107 -38.09 -2.58 29.24
C LYS A 1107 -38.45 -1.89 27.91
N ILE A 1108 -38.68 -2.66 26.85
CA ILE A 1108 -39.19 -2.11 25.59
C ILE A 1108 -40.67 -1.70 25.76
N PRO A 1109 -41.07 -0.48 25.39
CA PRO A 1109 -42.45 -0.01 25.51
C PRO A 1109 -43.37 -0.71 24.49
N PHE A 1110 -44.60 -1.02 24.90
CA PHE A 1110 -45.65 -1.58 24.05
C PHE A 1110 -46.84 -0.62 23.92
N PRO A 1111 -47.56 -0.58 22.77
CA PRO A 1111 -47.33 -1.38 21.57
C PRO A 1111 -46.07 -0.97 20.80
N THR A 1112 -45.39 -1.94 20.18
CA THR A 1112 -44.17 -1.72 19.40
C THR A 1112 -44.29 -2.34 18.01
N SER A 1113 -43.34 -2.03 17.14
CA SER A 1113 -43.25 -2.58 15.79
C SER A 1113 -41.82 -3.02 15.48
N ILE A 1114 -41.65 -3.86 14.46
CA ILE A 1114 -40.32 -4.34 14.06
C ILE A 1114 -39.43 -3.18 13.58
N SER A 1115 -39.98 -2.16 12.93
CA SER A 1115 -39.19 -0.98 12.54
C SER A 1115 -38.66 -0.23 13.76
N VAL A 1116 -39.49 -0.06 14.81
CA VAL A 1116 -39.09 0.57 16.08
C VAL A 1116 -38.04 -0.28 16.81
N LEU A 1117 -38.22 -1.61 16.88
CA LEU A 1117 -37.22 -2.51 17.46
C LEU A 1117 -35.87 -2.40 16.73
N LEU A 1118 -35.92 -2.34 15.39
CA LEU A 1118 -34.72 -2.22 14.58
C LEU A 1118 -34.03 -0.87 14.74
N SER A 1119 -34.74 0.22 15.10
CA SER A 1119 -34.11 1.54 15.29
C SER A 1119 -33.30 1.68 16.58
N TYR A 1120 -33.52 0.84 17.60
CA TYR A 1120 -32.77 0.94 18.87
C TYR A 1120 -31.27 0.66 18.74
N VAL A 1121 -30.82 0.00 17.67
CA VAL A 1121 -29.41 -0.40 17.46
C VAL A 1121 -28.77 -0.95 18.74
N ASN A 1122 -29.47 -1.89 19.37
CA ASN A 1122 -29.11 -2.47 20.67
C ASN A 1122 -28.83 -3.97 20.51
N ILE A 1123 -27.75 -4.45 21.15
CA ILE A 1123 -27.32 -5.85 21.03
C ILE A 1123 -28.35 -6.83 21.58
N ASP A 1124 -29.02 -6.49 22.67
CA ASP A 1124 -30.02 -7.35 23.31
C ASP A 1124 -31.28 -7.44 22.45
N VAL A 1125 -31.75 -6.31 21.91
CA VAL A 1125 -32.89 -6.29 20.97
C VAL A 1125 -32.58 -7.16 19.74
N TYR A 1126 -31.40 -7.00 19.15
CA TYR A 1126 -30.99 -7.79 17.98
C TYR A 1126 -30.80 -9.27 18.30
N ARG A 1127 -30.31 -9.60 19.50
CA ARG A 1127 -30.21 -10.98 19.97
C ARG A 1127 -31.59 -11.60 20.15
N ILE A 1128 -32.56 -10.87 20.71
CA ILE A 1128 -33.96 -11.32 20.86
C ILE A 1128 -34.60 -11.58 19.50
N LEU A 1129 -34.46 -10.65 18.54
CA LEU A 1129 -34.93 -10.83 17.16
C LEU A 1129 -34.31 -12.05 16.50
N ALA A 1130 -32.98 -12.21 16.61
CA ALA A 1130 -32.27 -13.35 16.05
C ALA A 1130 -32.74 -14.66 16.67
N SER A 1131 -32.85 -14.74 18.00
CA SER A 1131 -33.32 -15.92 18.72
C SER A 1131 -34.71 -16.34 18.28
N PHE A 1132 -35.64 -15.40 18.11
CA PHE A 1132 -36.99 -15.70 17.61
C PHE A 1132 -36.96 -16.31 16.21
N ILE A 1133 -36.15 -15.75 15.29
CA ILE A 1133 -36.00 -16.24 13.91
C ILE A 1133 -35.47 -17.68 13.91
N PHE A 1134 -34.43 -17.97 14.69
CA PHE A 1134 -33.83 -19.31 14.74
C PHE A 1134 -34.74 -20.32 15.43
N HIS A 1135 -35.36 -19.95 16.55
CA HIS A 1135 -36.26 -20.84 17.29
C HIS A 1135 -37.44 -21.29 16.44
N ASN A 1136 -38.01 -20.37 15.65
CA ASN A 1136 -39.15 -20.63 14.78
C ASN A 1136 -38.76 -21.06 13.35
N ASN A 1137 -37.48 -21.28 13.05
CA ASN A 1137 -36.97 -21.63 11.72
C ASN A 1137 -37.47 -20.72 10.58
N ILE A 1138 -37.59 -19.41 10.84
CA ILE A 1138 -38.13 -18.44 9.89
C ILE A 1138 -37.09 -18.18 8.80
N LYS A 1139 -37.49 -18.37 7.53
CA LYS A 1139 -36.62 -18.12 6.36
C LYS A 1139 -36.76 -16.69 5.89
N LEU A 1140 -35.84 -15.81 6.30
CA LEU A 1140 -35.78 -14.39 5.92
C LEU A 1140 -34.70 -14.10 4.88
#